data_AF-A0A9X4AVM0-F1
#
_entry.id   AF-A0A9X4AVM0-F1
#
_cell.length_a   1.000
_cell.length_b   1.000
_cell.length_c   1.000
_cell.angle_alpha   90.00
_cell.angle_beta   90.00
_cell.angle_gamma   90.00
#
_symmetry.space_group_name_H-M   'P 1'
#
loop_
_entity.id
_entity.type
_entity.pdbx_description
1 polymer ?
#
loop_
_entity_poly.entity_id
_entity_poly.type
_entity_poly.pdbx_seq_one_letter_code
_entity_poly.pdbx_strand_id
1 'polypeptide(L)'
;MPSSEKNPCRVEAAVIGLPAVRESAPVADVIALPASAAAAIAWRVAGQLHLTVIVKATFAFVPDADMQRAEPQPILRAEVHHGNNPGRSVRFTTDVAPYLGRTDVLFTGHAYAPPERAAHPLPLRLAVFDGTRPLFDKRLVAHEKAGFQRMPVVYERAWSGALGEENPLGITQGEGEASITDPGAPLRPAGFGPIARAWPARKRLLGATPRKALEGAIAEIPDGFDWSYFQAAPPDQRTMFLRGDEWIVLEGLSPTRPHVATRLPGARGVMRIFGLSPFGVPEGHPLDLVADTLRIDGDEQRCTLVCRRSFPVAGEAALAAARIVAGIEVAGETLVWPDPRRMEQAAAPASPVTSPAVGGDDAVTVVIGKGAETVVLADDEGASATRPILPFSHASRHDAPAAQTGAVASTFVLQPDDGVVTAPPLPFADPGTQGVPRAAPAAPIAGAPWSGQNAPRIVAPAFDAGTMMLVPESEEVAPRVPPEPEPFVAPAPPATPTPPAVMAPIISLGAELPAAPAPPAAPAPATSPSPHDRIDLERCAAIAAELAERPASRTEILAKHGLTDETWRATEQRWNDAVDQEVKRGVMALRDRFDAAYLAAWEAIRGPVDVKTYATLVVADERGNLSASLDALRIRRTVWIRVKRRWEKRIVDPVLAAQVKEEIARVRSA
;
A
#
# COMPACT_ATOMS: atom_id res chain seq x y z
N MET A 1 -35.00 29.86 -27.58
CA MET A 1 -34.38 28.53 -27.70
C MET A 1 -33.02 28.72 -28.35
N PRO A 2 -31.94 28.53 -27.60
CA PRO A 2 -31.10 27.35 -27.84
C PRO A 2 -31.03 26.42 -26.63
N SER A 3 -30.56 25.19 -26.90
CA SER A 3 -30.46 24.08 -25.95
C SER A 3 -29.45 24.33 -24.84
N SER A 4 -29.74 23.85 -23.62
CA SER A 4 -28.75 23.70 -22.56
C SER A 4 -28.16 22.29 -22.61
N GLU A 5 -26.88 22.17 -22.88
CA GLU A 5 -26.13 20.93 -22.65
C GLU A 5 -25.89 20.75 -21.13
N LYS A 6 -25.86 19.49 -20.67
CA LYS A 6 -25.59 19.16 -19.26
C LYS A 6 -24.15 18.69 -19.10
N ASN A 7 -23.33 19.48 -18.41
CA ASN A 7 -22.07 18.98 -17.86
C ASN A 7 -22.35 17.90 -16.79
N PRO A 8 -21.56 16.82 -16.73
CA PRO A 8 -21.66 15.83 -15.66
C PRO A 8 -21.07 16.36 -14.34
N CYS A 9 -21.62 15.91 -13.21
CA CYS A 9 -21.21 16.40 -11.89
C CYS A 9 -19.79 16.01 -11.51
N ARG A 10 -19.01 16.99 -11.06
CA ARG A 10 -17.77 16.80 -10.29
C ARG A 10 -18.15 16.34 -8.89
N VAL A 11 -17.79 15.11 -8.50
CA VAL A 11 -18.02 14.61 -7.14
C VAL A 11 -16.81 14.99 -6.28
N GLU A 12 -16.97 16.02 -5.44
CA GLU A 12 -15.95 16.38 -4.46
C GLU A 12 -15.99 15.42 -3.27
N ALA A 13 -14.87 14.73 -3.02
CA ALA A 13 -14.72 13.86 -1.88
C ALA A 13 -14.45 14.69 -0.61
N ALA A 14 -15.49 14.95 0.18
CA ALA A 14 -15.37 15.67 1.45
C ALA A 14 -14.53 14.87 2.46
N VAL A 15 -13.23 15.18 2.54
CA VAL A 15 -12.33 14.64 3.56
C VAL A 15 -12.67 15.30 4.91
N ILE A 16 -13.19 14.49 5.85
CA ILE A 16 -13.52 14.95 7.20
C ILE A 16 -12.22 15.37 7.91
N GLY A 17 -12.13 16.65 8.29
CA GLY A 17 -10.97 17.21 8.96
C GLY A 17 -10.77 16.63 10.37
N LEU A 18 -9.76 15.78 10.52
CA LEU A 18 -9.19 15.45 11.82
C LEU A 18 -8.25 16.59 12.26
N PRO A 19 -8.38 17.14 13.48
CA PRO A 19 -7.41 18.10 13.98
C PRO A 19 -6.03 17.44 14.13
N ALA A 20 -4.96 18.19 13.84
CA ALA A 20 -3.60 17.69 13.94
C ALA A 20 -3.22 17.42 15.41
N VAL A 21 -3.31 16.15 15.82
CA VAL A 21 -2.79 15.70 17.12
C VAL A 21 -1.28 15.85 17.10
N ARG A 22 -0.75 16.84 17.85
CA ARG A 22 0.68 16.94 18.17
C ARG A 22 1.03 15.83 19.16
N GLU A 23 1.27 14.64 18.62
CA GLU A 23 1.75 13.48 19.37
C GLU A 23 3.17 13.78 19.90
N SER A 24 3.30 13.92 21.22
CA SER A 24 4.49 14.49 21.87
C SER A 24 5.63 13.46 22.01
N ALA A 25 6.26 13.13 20.88
CA ALA A 25 7.50 12.37 20.81
C ALA A 25 8.58 13.14 20.01
N PRO A 26 9.88 12.96 20.30
CA PRO A 26 10.96 13.70 19.64
C PRO A 26 11.24 13.10 18.24
N VAL A 27 10.39 13.42 17.27
CA VAL A 27 10.65 13.20 15.84
C VAL A 27 10.78 14.57 15.18
N ALA A 28 11.78 14.74 14.32
CA ALA A 28 12.00 15.98 13.59
C ALA A 28 10.74 16.38 12.79
N ASP A 29 10.41 17.68 12.79
CA ASP A 29 9.28 18.18 12.00
C ASP A 29 9.65 18.20 10.51
N VAL A 30 8.74 17.72 9.66
CA VAL A 30 8.97 17.55 8.21
C VAL A 30 7.86 18.18 7.40
N ILE A 31 8.19 19.29 6.76
CA ILE A 31 7.35 19.99 5.80
C ILE A 31 7.56 19.35 4.42
N ALA A 32 6.51 18.69 3.90
CA ALA A 32 6.50 18.19 2.54
C ALA A 32 6.40 19.37 1.54
N LEU A 33 7.21 19.34 0.49
CA LEU A 33 7.02 20.21 -0.68
C LEU A 33 5.77 19.80 -1.49
N PRO A 34 5.20 20.70 -2.32
CA PRO A 34 4.00 20.41 -3.11
C PRO A 34 4.08 19.11 -3.92
N ALA A 35 2.95 18.42 -4.03
CA ALA A 35 2.79 17.14 -4.74
C ALA A 35 3.86 16.07 -4.37
N SER A 36 4.29 16.11 -3.11
CA SER A 36 5.07 15.09 -2.42
C SER A 36 4.43 14.81 -1.05
N ALA A 37 4.61 13.61 -0.51
CA ALA A 37 4.35 13.29 0.88
C ALA A 37 5.68 13.03 1.59
N ALA A 38 5.85 13.45 2.85
CA ALA A 38 7.11 13.31 3.57
C ALA A 38 6.91 12.86 5.02
N ALA A 39 7.95 12.29 5.62
CA ALA A 39 8.00 11.92 7.03
C ALA A 39 9.45 11.80 7.52
N ALA A 40 9.63 11.85 8.84
CA ALA A 40 10.83 11.42 9.52
C ALA A 40 10.55 10.22 10.44
N ILE A 41 11.61 9.46 10.74
CA ILE A 41 11.69 8.51 11.85
C ILE A 41 13.08 8.57 12.49
N ALA A 42 13.13 8.33 13.80
CA ALA A 42 14.37 8.24 14.56
C ALA A 42 14.68 6.79 14.95
N TRP A 43 15.96 6.46 15.07
CA TRP A 43 16.41 5.12 15.45
C TRP A 43 17.84 5.15 16.00
N ARG A 44 18.26 4.10 16.69
CA ARG A 44 19.62 3.92 17.22
C ARG A 44 20.24 2.62 16.74
N VAL A 45 21.56 2.61 16.58
CA VAL A 45 22.42 1.41 16.43
C VAL A 45 23.76 1.71 17.11
N ALA A 46 24.39 0.76 17.79
CA ALA A 46 25.57 0.99 18.62
C ALA A 46 25.46 2.20 19.57
N GLY A 47 24.24 2.52 20.03
CA GLY A 47 23.90 3.73 20.82
C GLY A 47 23.78 5.04 20.02
N GLN A 48 24.37 5.13 18.83
CA GLN A 48 24.34 6.31 17.97
C GLN A 48 22.93 6.56 17.41
N LEU A 49 22.38 7.72 17.75
CA LEU A 49 21.09 8.20 17.25
C LEU A 49 21.20 8.61 15.77
N HIS A 50 20.21 8.22 14.99
CA HIS A 50 20.08 8.48 13.57
C HIS A 50 18.67 9.02 13.25
N LEU A 51 18.59 9.81 12.20
CA LEU A 51 17.35 10.37 11.67
C LEU A 51 17.24 9.99 10.19
N THR A 52 16.17 9.29 9.83
CA THR A 52 15.84 8.96 8.43
C THR A 52 14.70 9.85 7.96
N VAL A 53 14.99 10.66 6.93
CA VAL A 53 14.02 11.45 6.20
C VAL A 53 13.53 10.64 5.00
N ILE A 54 12.22 10.71 4.77
CA ILE A 54 11.47 9.90 3.83
C ILE A 54 10.62 10.84 2.99
N VAL A 55 10.70 10.71 1.67
CA VAL A 55 9.86 11.47 0.74
C VAL A 55 9.26 10.50 -0.28
N LYS A 56 8.02 10.78 -0.70
CA LYS A 56 7.28 9.95 -1.65
C LYS A 56 6.51 10.82 -2.65
N ALA A 57 6.56 10.46 -3.93
CA ALA A 57 5.69 11.04 -4.96
C ALA A 57 5.04 9.94 -5.81
N THR A 58 3.91 10.28 -6.44
CA THR A 58 3.15 9.39 -7.31
C THR A 58 3.17 9.93 -8.74
N PHE A 59 3.23 9.03 -9.72
CA PHE A 59 3.31 9.35 -11.13
C PHE A 59 2.35 8.44 -11.92
N ALA A 60 1.50 9.01 -12.76
CA ALA A 60 0.61 8.27 -13.65
C ALA A 60 1.36 7.80 -14.91
N PHE A 61 1.07 6.59 -15.39
CA PHE A 61 1.69 6.06 -16.61
C PHE A 61 1.33 6.91 -17.82
N VAL A 62 2.33 7.35 -18.56
CA VAL A 62 2.17 7.81 -19.95
C VAL A 62 2.88 6.78 -20.82
N PRO A 63 2.14 5.90 -21.52
CA PRO A 63 2.76 4.92 -22.40
C PRO A 63 3.65 5.57 -23.45
N ASP A 64 4.80 4.95 -23.69
CA ASP A 64 5.82 5.33 -24.66
C ASP A 64 6.52 6.69 -24.36
N ALA A 65 6.33 7.24 -23.16
CA ALA A 65 6.87 8.53 -22.73
C ALA A 65 7.14 8.62 -21.21
N ASP A 66 7.55 9.81 -20.77
CA ASP A 66 7.73 10.17 -19.35
C ASP A 66 6.40 10.21 -18.59
N MET A 67 6.38 9.61 -17.40
CA MET A 67 5.22 9.64 -16.50
C MET A 67 4.90 11.05 -16.02
N GLN A 68 3.61 11.37 -15.88
CA GLN A 68 3.16 12.65 -15.35
C GLN A 68 2.97 12.56 -13.83
N ARG A 69 3.37 13.62 -13.11
CA ARG A 69 3.15 13.74 -11.67
C ARG A 69 1.65 13.69 -11.34
N ALA A 70 1.31 12.94 -10.30
CA ALA A 70 -0.05 12.76 -9.80
C ALA A 70 -0.12 13.05 -8.28
N GLU A 71 -1.32 13.05 -7.71
CA GLU A 71 -1.52 13.27 -6.27
C GLU A 71 -0.69 12.27 -5.43
N PRO A 72 0.14 12.75 -4.48
CA PRO A 72 1.07 11.90 -3.74
C PRO A 72 0.32 10.98 -2.77
N GLN A 73 0.60 9.68 -2.84
CA GLN A 73 0.03 8.74 -1.86
C GLN A 73 0.56 9.05 -0.46
N PRO A 74 -0.26 8.99 0.60
CA PRO A 74 0.19 9.27 1.97
C PRO A 74 1.24 8.25 2.43
N ILE A 75 2.17 8.66 3.29
CA ILE A 75 3.20 7.78 3.89
C ILE A 75 2.51 6.68 4.70
N LEU A 76 2.70 5.42 4.30
CA LEU A 76 2.12 4.25 4.94
C LEU A 76 2.98 3.83 6.13
N ARG A 77 2.46 3.88 7.35
CA ARG A 77 3.22 3.41 8.53
C ARG A 77 3.07 1.92 8.82
N ALA A 78 2.11 1.24 8.18
CA ALA A 78 1.82 -0.19 8.34
C ALA A 78 1.70 -0.91 6.98
N GLU A 79 1.71 -2.25 7.00
CA GLU A 79 1.38 -3.08 5.84
C GLU A 79 -0.13 -3.09 5.58
N VAL A 80 -0.52 -2.95 4.31
CA VAL A 80 -1.89 -3.05 3.81
C VAL A 80 -2.03 -4.37 3.07
N HIS A 81 -2.90 -5.26 3.55
CA HIS A 81 -3.12 -6.58 2.95
C HIS A 81 -4.19 -6.55 1.84
N HIS A 82 -4.13 -7.49 0.89
CA HIS A 82 -5.12 -7.60 -0.18
C HIS A 82 -6.54 -7.79 0.39
N GLY A 83 -7.45 -6.87 0.03
CA GLY A 83 -8.81 -6.83 0.56
C GLY A 83 -8.91 -6.50 2.06
N ASN A 84 -7.89 -5.85 2.63
CA ASN A 84 -7.78 -5.51 4.06
C ASN A 84 -7.90 -6.74 5.01
N ASN A 85 -7.50 -7.92 4.54
CA ASN A 85 -7.53 -9.16 5.31
C ASN A 85 -6.10 -9.59 5.71
N PRO A 86 -5.72 -9.58 7.01
CA PRO A 86 -4.39 -10.01 7.46
C PRO A 86 -4.00 -11.44 7.10
N GLY A 87 -4.97 -12.32 6.81
CA GLY A 87 -4.74 -13.68 6.31
C GLY A 87 -4.44 -13.78 4.81
N ARG A 88 -4.23 -12.65 4.12
CA ARG A 88 -3.86 -12.57 2.69
C ARG A 88 -2.49 -11.94 2.50
N SER A 89 -1.95 -12.02 1.29
CA SER A 89 -0.69 -11.37 0.93
C SER A 89 -0.75 -9.84 1.13
N VAL A 90 0.41 -9.21 1.31
CA VAL A 90 0.53 -7.76 1.44
C VAL A 90 0.44 -7.11 0.06
N ARG A 91 -0.42 -6.09 -0.09
CA ARG A 91 -0.47 -5.22 -1.28
C ARG A 91 0.59 -4.14 -1.16
N PHE A 92 0.60 -3.39 -0.05
CA PHE A 92 1.54 -2.30 0.18
C PHE A 92 2.26 -2.47 1.51
N THR A 93 3.58 -2.34 1.51
CA THR A 93 4.40 -2.37 2.73
C THR A 93 4.47 -1.02 3.41
N THR A 94 4.99 -1.00 4.64
CA THR A 94 5.35 0.25 5.32
C THR A 94 6.37 1.06 4.51
N ASP A 95 6.23 2.38 4.53
CA ASP A 95 7.17 3.36 4.00
C ASP A 95 8.14 3.85 5.09
N VAL A 96 8.13 3.30 6.32
CA VAL A 96 8.97 3.76 7.45
C VAL A 96 10.07 2.76 7.88
N ALA A 97 10.81 2.19 6.92
CA ALA A 97 12.07 1.48 7.20
C ALA A 97 13.20 2.46 7.61
N PRO A 98 14.07 2.15 8.60
CA PRO A 98 15.20 2.99 8.95
C PRO A 98 16.21 3.17 7.79
N TYR A 99 16.49 2.07 7.07
CA TYR A 99 17.41 2.04 5.92
C TYR A 99 17.08 0.87 4.98
N LEU A 100 17.40 1.01 3.70
CA LEU A 100 17.31 -0.01 2.66
C LEU A 100 18.60 0.00 1.83
N GLY A 101 19.37 -1.09 1.84
CA GLY A 101 20.67 -1.17 1.14
C GLY A 101 20.60 -1.47 -0.38
N ARG A 102 19.39 -1.55 -0.93
CA ARG A 102 19.06 -1.80 -2.36
C ARG A 102 17.66 -1.24 -2.64
N THR A 103 17.32 -1.03 -3.91
CA THR A 103 15.95 -0.66 -4.27
C THR A 103 15.04 -1.88 -4.29
N ASP A 104 13.97 -1.84 -3.51
CA ASP A 104 12.81 -2.72 -3.67
C ASP A 104 11.99 -2.29 -4.90
N VAL A 105 11.89 -3.13 -5.94
CA VAL A 105 10.86 -2.95 -6.98
C VAL A 105 9.70 -3.91 -6.73
N LEU A 106 8.49 -3.36 -6.70
CA LEU A 106 7.28 -4.05 -6.27
C LEU A 106 6.13 -3.77 -7.25
N PHE A 107 5.43 -4.80 -7.70
CA PHE A 107 4.21 -4.65 -8.51
C PHE A 107 2.99 -5.25 -7.82
N THR A 108 1.86 -4.55 -7.89
CA THR A 108 0.54 -5.09 -7.55
C THR A 108 -0.48 -4.81 -8.65
N GLY A 109 -1.27 -5.82 -8.98
CA GLY A 109 -2.32 -5.70 -9.98
C GLY A 109 -2.73 -7.08 -10.51
N HIS A 110 -3.31 -7.08 -11.70
CA HIS A 110 -3.74 -8.29 -12.39
C HIS A 110 -2.93 -8.57 -13.65
N ALA A 111 -2.89 -9.84 -14.02
CA ALA A 111 -2.57 -10.33 -15.35
C ALA A 111 -3.80 -10.13 -16.24
N TYR A 112 -3.60 -9.60 -17.45
CA TYR A 112 -4.64 -9.29 -18.43
C TYR A 112 -4.38 -10.04 -19.72
N ALA A 113 -5.29 -10.94 -20.10
CA ALA A 113 -5.26 -11.60 -21.40
C ALA A 113 -5.72 -10.63 -22.51
N PRO A 114 -5.32 -10.84 -23.78
CA PRO A 114 -5.81 -10.06 -24.91
C PRO A 114 -7.34 -10.13 -25.03
N PRO A 115 -8.04 -9.05 -25.44
CA PRO A 115 -9.52 -9.05 -25.54
C PRO A 115 -10.10 -10.11 -26.48
N GLU A 116 -9.32 -10.53 -27.47
CA GLU A 116 -9.74 -11.46 -28.52
C GLU A 116 -9.74 -12.94 -28.08
N ARG A 117 -9.06 -13.29 -26.98
CA ARG A 117 -8.95 -14.67 -26.50
C ARG A 117 -8.51 -14.78 -25.04
N ALA A 118 -9.31 -15.48 -24.22
CA ALA A 118 -8.87 -15.94 -22.90
C ALA A 118 -7.63 -16.84 -23.04
N ALA A 119 -6.53 -16.45 -22.39
CA ALA A 119 -5.19 -16.90 -22.77
C ALA A 119 -4.68 -18.11 -21.96
N HIS A 120 -4.10 -19.09 -22.67
CA HIS A 120 -3.47 -20.29 -22.10
C HIS A 120 -2.20 -20.67 -22.88
N PRO A 121 -1.01 -20.64 -22.26
CA PRO A 121 -0.63 -19.82 -21.10
C PRO A 121 -0.45 -18.33 -21.48
N LEU A 122 -0.42 -17.42 -20.50
CA LEU A 122 -0.09 -16.01 -20.70
C LEU A 122 1.30 -15.69 -20.09
N PRO A 123 2.29 -15.27 -20.89
CA PRO A 123 3.54 -14.74 -20.34
C PRO A 123 3.31 -13.37 -19.72
N LEU A 124 3.94 -13.13 -18.57
CA LEU A 124 3.96 -11.84 -17.87
C LEU A 124 5.41 -11.37 -17.74
N ARG A 125 5.63 -10.06 -17.86
CA ARG A 125 6.96 -9.47 -17.67
C ARG A 125 6.88 -8.16 -16.91
N LEU A 126 7.79 -8.00 -15.95
CA LEU A 126 8.14 -6.75 -15.31
C LEU A 126 9.65 -6.55 -15.45
N ALA A 127 10.06 -5.45 -16.09
CA ALA A 127 11.47 -5.12 -16.26
C ALA A 127 11.71 -3.62 -16.05
N VAL A 128 12.90 -3.27 -15.57
CA VAL A 128 13.32 -1.87 -15.33
C VAL A 128 14.73 -1.65 -15.90
N PHE A 129 14.95 -0.53 -16.59
CA PHE A 129 16.19 -0.24 -17.33
C PHE A 129 16.76 1.15 -17.03
N ASP A 130 18.07 1.21 -16.78
CA ASP A 130 18.90 2.42 -16.81
C ASP A 130 19.39 2.63 -18.24
N GLY A 131 18.70 3.49 -19.00
CA GLY A 131 18.87 3.61 -20.44
C GLY A 131 18.58 2.30 -21.17
N THR A 132 19.61 1.68 -21.74
CA THR A 132 19.53 0.35 -22.39
C THR A 132 19.89 -0.82 -21.46
N ARG A 133 20.42 -0.54 -20.27
CA ARG A 133 20.91 -1.58 -19.33
C ARG A 133 19.76 -2.08 -18.44
N PRO A 134 19.38 -3.37 -18.48
CA PRO A 134 18.41 -3.90 -17.52
C PRO A 134 18.99 -3.84 -16.10
N LEU A 135 18.22 -3.25 -15.18
CA LEU A 135 18.44 -3.37 -13.74
C LEU A 135 17.84 -4.68 -13.22
N PHE A 136 16.68 -5.09 -13.77
CA PHE A 136 16.18 -6.47 -13.75
C PHE A 136 15.17 -6.69 -14.90
N ASP A 137 14.94 -7.96 -15.27
CA ASP A 137 13.90 -8.42 -16.19
C ASP A 137 13.32 -9.73 -15.62
N LYS A 138 12.18 -9.64 -14.93
CA LYS A 138 11.51 -10.79 -14.31
C LYS A 138 10.29 -11.20 -15.13
N ARG A 139 10.23 -12.49 -15.44
CA ARG A 139 9.15 -13.11 -16.22
C ARG A 139 8.44 -14.18 -15.41
N LEU A 140 7.13 -14.17 -15.45
CA LEU A 140 6.25 -15.18 -14.86
C LEU A 140 5.29 -15.71 -15.93
N VAL A 141 4.59 -16.79 -15.64
CA VAL A 141 3.50 -17.30 -16.47
C VAL A 141 2.22 -17.32 -15.64
N ALA A 142 1.14 -16.79 -16.20
CA ALA A 142 -0.21 -16.92 -15.67
C ALA A 142 -1.01 -17.94 -16.49
N HIS A 143 -1.65 -18.89 -15.82
CA HIS A 143 -2.47 -19.93 -16.43
C HIS A 143 -3.58 -20.40 -15.48
N GLU A 144 -4.69 -20.84 -16.06
CA GLU A 144 -5.84 -21.43 -15.37
C GLU A 144 -6.37 -22.55 -16.28
N LYS A 145 -7.31 -23.41 -15.86
CA LYS A 145 -7.83 -24.47 -16.75
C LYS A 145 -9.02 -24.03 -17.62
N ALA A 146 -9.74 -22.98 -17.21
CA ALA A 146 -11.03 -22.60 -17.77
C ALA A 146 -11.01 -21.35 -18.67
N GLY A 147 -9.86 -20.68 -18.77
CA GLY A 147 -9.71 -19.34 -19.34
C GLY A 147 -9.70 -18.27 -18.25
N PHE A 148 -8.91 -17.21 -18.44
CA PHE A 148 -9.07 -15.96 -17.71
C PHE A 148 -8.92 -14.77 -18.65
N GLN A 149 -9.69 -13.72 -18.40
CA GLN A 149 -9.47 -12.39 -19.00
C GLN A 149 -8.62 -11.50 -18.09
N ARG A 150 -8.82 -11.63 -16.77
CA ARG A 150 -8.14 -10.90 -15.71
C ARG A 150 -7.90 -11.84 -14.51
N MET A 151 -6.67 -11.96 -14.04
CA MET A 151 -6.29 -12.79 -12.89
C MET A 151 -5.41 -12.01 -11.90
N PRO A 152 -5.69 -11.99 -10.58
CA PRO A 152 -4.87 -11.27 -9.62
C PRO A 152 -3.49 -11.91 -9.48
N VAL A 153 -2.41 -11.13 -9.64
CA VAL A 153 -1.04 -11.61 -9.47
C VAL A 153 -0.66 -11.53 -8.00
N VAL A 154 -1.06 -12.56 -7.25
CA VAL A 154 -0.91 -12.65 -5.79
C VAL A 154 -0.34 -14.00 -5.38
N TYR A 155 0.38 -14.03 -4.26
CA TYR A 155 1.07 -15.24 -3.76
C TYR A 155 0.14 -16.41 -3.45
N GLU A 156 -1.14 -16.16 -3.15
CA GLU A 156 -2.16 -17.22 -2.97
C GLU A 156 -2.45 -18.02 -4.25
N ARG A 157 -1.96 -17.57 -5.41
CA ARG A 157 -2.03 -18.31 -6.69
C ARG A 157 -0.68 -18.92 -7.12
N ALA A 158 0.36 -18.81 -6.29
CA ALA A 158 1.67 -19.41 -6.53
C ALA A 158 1.91 -20.63 -5.62
N TRP A 159 2.95 -21.41 -5.91
CA TRP A 159 3.39 -22.49 -5.00
C TRP A 159 3.85 -21.95 -3.65
N SER A 160 3.75 -22.77 -2.61
CA SER A 160 4.25 -22.45 -1.26
C SER A 160 5.78 -22.58 -1.11
N GLY A 161 6.45 -23.19 -2.09
CA GLY A 161 7.88 -23.48 -2.09
C GLY A 161 8.19 -24.86 -1.51
N ALA A 162 9.45 -25.32 -1.66
CA ALA A 162 9.80 -26.73 -1.44
C ALA A 162 9.61 -27.23 0.01
N LEU A 163 9.54 -26.30 0.97
CA LEU A 163 9.30 -26.56 2.40
C LEU A 163 8.08 -25.79 2.94
N GLY A 164 7.28 -25.14 2.08
CA GLY A 164 6.15 -24.28 2.47
C GLY A 164 6.51 -22.95 3.17
N GLU A 165 7.74 -22.79 3.67
CA GLU A 165 8.17 -21.60 4.41
C GLU A 165 8.39 -20.34 3.53
N GLU A 166 8.64 -20.53 2.24
CA GLU A 166 8.96 -19.44 1.31
C GLU A 166 7.72 -18.59 1.01
N ASN A 167 6.56 -19.23 0.82
CA ASN A 167 5.26 -18.61 0.64
C ASN A 167 4.20 -19.36 1.47
N PRO A 168 3.98 -18.97 2.74
CA PRO A 168 3.06 -19.66 3.65
C PRO A 168 1.57 -19.46 3.30
N LEU A 169 1.24 -18.76 2.21
CA LEU A 169 -0.12 -18.64 1.68
C LEU A 169 -0.28 -19.32 0.30
N GLY A 170 0.78 -19.93 -0.22
CA GLY A 170 0.78 -20.59 -1.52
C GLY A 170 0.15 -21.99 -1.50
N ILE A 171 -0.06 -22.53 -2.69
CA ILE A 171 -0.58 -23.87 -2.91
C ILE A 171 0.55 -24.89 -2.66
N THR A 172 0.27 -25.98 -1.94
CA THR A 172 1.23 -27.09 -1.76
C THR A 172 1.23 -28.00 -2.99
N GLN A 173 2.41 -28.50 -3.38
CA GLN A 173 2.51 -29.48 -4.47
C GLN A 173 1.70 -30.74 -4.14
N GLY A 174 0.72 -31.08 -4.99
CA GLY A 174 -0.20 -32.20 -4.81
C GLY A 174 -1.56 -31.84 -4.18
N GLU A 175 -1.69 -30.67 -3.55
CA GLU A 175 -2.98 -30.18 -3.01
C GLU A 175 -3.75 -29.33 -4.03
N GLY A 176 -3.08 -28.86 -5.08
CA GLY A 176 -3.68 -28.08 -6.17
C GLY A 176 -2.67 -27.76 -7.27
N GLU A 177 -3.01 -26.78 -8.11
CA GLU A 177 -2.14 -26.25 -9.17
C GLU A 177 -1.98 -24.73 -9.01
N ALA A 178 -0.73 -24.27 -8.94
CA ALA A 178 -0.44 -22.84 -9.02
C ALA A 178 -0.93 -22.26 -10.35
N SER A 179 -1.52 -21.06 -10.30
CA SER A 179 -1.93 -20.28 -11.47
C SER A 179 -0.86 -19.30 -11.93
N ILE A 180 0.05 -18.93 -11.01
CA ILE A 180 1.20 -18.04 -11.24
C ILE A 180 2.46 -18.86 -11.01
N THR A 181 3.28 -19.03 -12.05
CA THR A 181 4.50 -19.86 -12.02
C THR A 181 5.71 -19.12 -12.61
N ASP A 182 6.92 -19.52 -12.20
CA ASP A 182 8.19 -19.05 -12.75
C ASP A 182 8.63 -20.02 -13.86
N PRO A 183 8.78 -19.59 -15.13
CA PRO A 183 9.14 -20.49 -16.23
C PRO A 183 10.57 -21.05 -16.12
N GLY A 184 11.46 -20.39 -15.37
CA GLY A 184 12.82 -20.87 -15.09
C GLY A 184 12.91 -21.74 -13.82
N ALA A 185 11.97 -21.60 -12.89
CA ALA A 185 11.90 -22.42 -11.67
C ALA A 185 10.45 -22.78 -11.26
N PRO A 186 9.75 -23.67 -12.01
CA PRO A 186 8.28 -23.82 -11.91
C PRO A 186 7.70 -24.28 -10.57
N LEU A 187 8.51 -24.69 -9.59
CA LEU A 187 8.09 -25.08 -8.23
C LEU A 187 8.41 -24.03 -7.15
N ARG A 188 9.10 -22.92 -7.51
CA ARG A 188 9.34 -21.80 -6.58
C ARG A 188 8.10 -20.89 -6.47
N PRO A 189 7.94 -20.15 -5.37
CA PRO A 189 6.90 -19.13 -5.28
C PRO A 189 7.13 -17.99 -6.27
N ALA A 190 6.26 -17.89 -7.26
CA ALA A 190 6.26 -16.85 -8.27
C ALA A 190 5.43 -15.63 -7.81
N GLY A 191 5.94 -14.42 -8.04
CA GLY A 191 5.21 -13.18 -7.75
C GLY A 191 6.05 -11.92 -7.89
N PHE A 192 5.36 -10.79 -8.09
CA PHE A 192 5.96 -9.45 -8.11
C PHE A 192 5.61 -8.59 -6.87
N GLY A 193 4.72 -9.07 -6.00
CA GLY A 193 4.27 -8.36 -4.81
C GLY A 193 5.26 -8.44 -3.64
N PRO A 194 5.07 -7.64 -2.57
CA PRO A 194 5.97 -7.65 -1.41
C PRO A 194 5.80 -8.89 -0.52
N ILE A 195 6.93 -9.37 0.01
CA ILE A 195 7.00 -10.38 1.07
C ILE A 195 6.69 -9.68 2.41
N ALA A 196 5.71 -10.19 3.16
CA ALA A 196 5.31 -9.59 4.43
C ALA A 196 6.40 -9.76 5.52
N ARG A 197 6.59 -8.76 6.39
CA ARG A 197 7.57 -8.77 7.49
C ARG A 197 7.35 -9.90 8.53
N ALA A 198 6.19 -10.53 8.50
CA ALA A 198 5.79 -11.64 9.38
C ALA A 198 6.04 -13.04 8.79
N TRP A 199 6.28 -13.17 7.48
CA TRP A 199 6.54 -14.46 6.83
C TRP A 199 7.89 -15.04 7.24
N PRO A 200 8.07 -16.38 7.26
CA PRO A 200 9.32 -17.02 7.69
C PRO A 200 10.56 -16.44 6.98
N ALA A 201 10.44 -16.22 5.66
CA ALA A 201 11.48 -15.67 4.80
C ALA A 201 12.11 -14.36 5.32
N ARG A 202 11.32 -13.45 5.90
CA ARG A 202 11.78 -12.20 6.54
C ARG A 202 11.92 -12.33 8.06
N LYS A 203 11.01 -13.03 8.73
CA LYS A 203 10.98 -13.20 10.19
C LYS A 203 12.30 -13.78 10.74
N ARG A 204 12.93 -14.72 10.03
CA ARG A 204 14.23 -15.29 10.41
C ARG A 204 15.37 -14.26 10.49
N LEU A 205 15.29 -13.17 9.71
CA LEU A 205 16.30 -12.11 9.63
C LEU A 205 16.30 -11.19 10.87
N LEU A 206 15.27 -11.27 11.73
CA LEU A 206 15.28 -10.63 13.04
C LEU A 206 16.28 -11.28 14.01
N GLY A 207 16.63 -12.55 13.82
CA GLY A 207 17.39 -13.33 14.80
C GLY A 207 16.69 -13.35 16.16
N ALA A 208 17.40 -12.92 17.21
CA ALA A 208 16.86 -12.78 18.56
C ALA A 208 16.11 -11.45 18.81
N THR A 209 16.05 -10.54 17.83
CA THR A 209 15.52 -9.18 18.01
C THR A 209 14.01 -9.20 18.28
N PRO A 210 13.53 -8.71 19.44
CA PRO A 210 12.11 -8.62 19.71
C PRO A 210 11.50 -7.52 18.84
N ARG A 211 10.63 -7.88 17.89
CA ARG A 211 10.04 -6.96 16.89
C ARG A 211 9.50 -5.64 17.47
N LYS A 212 8.99 -5.64 18.72
CA LYS A 212 8.51 -4.43 19.42
C LYS A 212 9.57 -3.32 19.54
N ALA A 213 10.87 -3.68 19.61
CA ALA A 213 11.97 -2.72 19.63
C ALA A 213 12.09 -1.91 18.31
N LEU A 214 11.60 -2.47 17.20
CA LEU A 214 11.55 -1.84 15.88
C LEU A 214 10.28 -1.01 15.66
N GLU A 215 9.36 -0.99 16.63
CA GLU A 215 8.02 -0.38 16.54
C GLU A 215 7.84 0.79 17.54
N GLY A 216 8.94 1.25 18.17
CA GLY A 216 8.99 2.43 19.04
C GLY A 216 9.13 3.76 18.31
N ALA A 217 8.97 4.88 19.03
CA ALA A 217 9.13 6.23 18.48
C ALA A 217 10.59 6.56 18.10
N ILE A 218 11.54 6.02 18.85
CA ILE A 218 12.91 5.76 18.43
C ILE A 218 13.03 4.24 18.34
N ALA A 219 13.41 3.71 17.19
CA ALA A 219 13.59 2.26 17.01
C ALA A 219 15.01 1.83 17.42
N GLU A 220 15.12 0.81 18.27
CA GLU A 220 16.42 0.28 18.72
C GLU A 220 16.84 -0.88 17.81
N ILE A 221 17.91 -0.67 17.03
CA ILE A 221 18.47 -1.66 16.10
C ILE A 221 19.72 -2.30 16.74
N PRO A 222 19.73 -3.61 17.01
CA PRO A 222 20.90 -4.29 17.57
C PRO A 222 22.12 -4.29 16.65
N ASP A 223 23.31 -4.38 17.24
CA ASP A 223 24.54 -4.58 16.49
C ASP A 223 24.52 -5.95 15.78
N GLY A 224 24.96 -5.99 14.52
CA GLY A 224 24.89 -7.20 13.68
C GLY A 224 23.50 -7.52 13.12
N PHE A 225 22.51 -6.63 13.25
CA PHE A 225 21.17 -6.81 12.65
C PHE A 225 21.23 -6.95 11.12
N ASP A 226 20.49 -7.92 10.57
CA ASP A 226 20.39 -8.12 9.12
C ASP A 226 19.42 -7.09 8.49
N TRP A 227 20.01 -6.03 7.93
CA TRP A 227 19.31 -4.97 7.22
C TRP A 227 18.42 -5.45 6.07
N SER A 228 18.64 -6.65 5.52
CA SER A 228 17.77 -7.24 4.51
C SER A 228 16.40 -7.68 5.08
N TYR A 229 16.21 -7.64 6.40
CA TYR A 229 14.89 -7.68 7.05
C TYR A 229 13.94 -6.62 6.51
N PHE A 230 14.43 -5.39 6.28
CA PHE A 230 13.57 -4.27 5.86
C PHE A 230 13.14 -4.37 4.39
N GLN A 231 13.95 -5.01 3.55
CA GLN A 231 13.67 -5.25 2.13
C GLN A 231 12.43 -6.14 1.95
N ALA A 232 11.44 -5.63 1.23
CA ALA A 232 10.15 -6.24 1.00
C ALA A 232 10.05 -6.99 -0.33
N ALA A 233 10.80 -6.59 -1.36
CA ALA A 233 10.79 -7.28 -2.64
C ALA A 233 11.45 -8.66 -2.49
N PRO A 234 11.02 -9.68 -3.25
CA PRO A 234 11.80 -10.89 -3.44
C PRO A 234 13.21 -10.57 -3.96
N PRO A 235 14.24 -11.39 -3.66
CA PRO A 235 15.64 -11.07 -3.99
C PRO A 235 15.93 -10.79 -5.47
N ASP A 236 15.12 -11.33 -6.39
CA ASP A 236 15.22 -11.14 -7.83
C ASP A 236 14.66 -9.80 -8.35
N GLN A 237 14.10 -8.97 -7.46
CA GLN A 237 13.56 -7.64 -7.73
C GLN A 237 14.23 -6.55 -6.88
N ARG A 238 15.37 -6.88 -6.24
CA ARG A 238 16.21 -5.95 -5.47
C ARG A 238 17.34 -5.43 -6.34
N THR A 239 17.27 -4.17 -6.73
CA THR A 239 18.21 -3.56 -7.70
C THR A 239 19.23 -2.63 -7.04
N MET A 240 20.14 -2.06 -7.83
CA MET A 240 20.89 -0.87 -7.41
C MET A 240 19.94 0.33 -7.24
N PHE A 241 20.40 1.39 -6.57
CA PHE A 241 19.59 2.59 -6.36
C PHE A 241 19.18 3.25 -7.67
N LEU A 242 17.92 3.69 -7.73
CA LEU A 242 17.37 4.34 -8.92
C LEU A 242 17.86 5.80 -9.01
N ARG A 243 17.98 6.26 -10.24
CA ARG A 243 18.36 7.62 -10.64
C ARG A 243 17.13 8.53 -10.77
N GLY A 244 15.97 7.93 -11.03
CA GLY A 244 14.70 8.61 -11.25
C GLY A 244 14.36 8.84 -12.73
N ASP A 245 15.14 8.30 -13.67
CA ASP A 245 14.94 8.38 -15.12
C ASP A 245 14.83 7.01 -15.82
N GLU A 246 14.60 5.95 -15.04
CA GLU A 246 14.49 4.57 -15.55
C GLU A 246 13.24 4.30 -16.39
N TRP A 247 13.39 3.46 -17.42
CA TRP A 247 12.27 2.87 -18.16
C TRP A 247 11.71 1.68 -17.39
N ILE A 248 10.38 1.62 -17.31
CA ILE A 248 9.61 0.52 -16.72
C ILE A 248 8.81 -0.13 -17.85
N VAL A 249 8.90 -1.46 -17.97
CA VAL A 249 8.25 -2.27 -19.01
C VAL A 249 7.34 -3.32 -18.36
N LEU A 250 6.11 -3.39 -18.86
CA LEU A 250 5.02 -4.25 -18.39
C LEU A 250 4.42 -5.01 -19.57
N GLU A 251 4.52 -6.35 -19.57
CA GLU A 251 3.84 -7.22 -20.54
C GLU A 251 2.78 -8.07 -19.81
N GLY A 252 1.55 -8.06 -20.30
CA GLY A 252 0.41 -8.75 -19.69
C GLY A 252 -0.05 -8.16 -18.34
N LEU A 253 0.54 -7.06 -17.87
CA LEU A 253 0.35 -6.48 -16.53
C LEU A 253 -0.42 -5.14 -16.53
N SER A 254 -1.17 -4.84 -17.59
CA SER A 254 -1.95 -3.60 -17.72
C SER A 254 -3.36 -3.86 -18.29
N PRO A 255 -4.42 -3.19 -17.76
CA PRO A 255 -5.75 -3.24 -18.34
C PRO A 255 -5.88 -2.49 -19.67
N THR A 256 -4.93 -1.60 -20.01
CA THR A 256 -5.06 -0.68 -21.16
C THR A 256 -4.37 -1.19 -22.43
N ARG A 257 -3.25 -1.92 -22.31
CA ARG A 257 -2.45 -2.42 -23.44
C ARG A 257 -1.73 -3.71 -23.04
N PRO A 258 -1.56 -4.69 -23.96
CA PRO A 258 -0.79 -5.91 -23.69
C PRO A 258 0.71 -5.66 -23.39
N HIS A 259 1.27 -4.57 -23.93
CA HIS A 259 2.59 -4.05 -23.59
C HIS A 259 2.46 -2.56 -23.24
N VAL A 260 2.98 -2.16 -22.09
CA VAL A 260 3.19 -0.76 -21.69
C VAL A 260 4.66 -0.60 -21.37
N ALA A 261 5.29 0.41 -21.96
CA ALA A 261 6.55 0.94 -21.44
C ALA A 261 6.38 2.43 -21.14
N THR A 262 7.06 2.93 -20.11
CA THR A 262 6.96 4.33 -19.66
C THR A 262 8.14 4.65 -18.75
N ARG A 263 8.58 5.91 -18.68
CA ARG A 263 9.83 6.32 -18.01
C ARG A 263 9.57 7.21 -16.80
N LEU A 264 10.37 7.07 -15.74
CA LEU A 264 10.35 8.02 -14.63
C LEU A 264 10.86 9.41 -15.10
N PRO A 265 10.30 10.53 -14.64
CA PRO A 265 10.53 11.85 -15.26
C PRO A 265 11.77 12.61 -14.72
N GLY A 266 12.86 11.92 -14.44
CA GLY A 266 14.03 12.49 -13.75
C GLY A 266 13.73 12.84 -12.29
N ALA A 267 12.98 11.97 -11.61
CA ALA A 267 12.45 12.19 -10.27
C ALA A 267 13.53 12.02 -9.16
N ARG A 268 14.06 13.14 -8.65
CA ARG A 268 15.12 13.18 -7.62
C ARG A 268 14.54 13.55 -6.25
N GLY A 269 14.81 12.75 -5.21
CA GLY A 269 14.48 13.15 -3.85
C GLY A 269 15.46 14.20 -3.32
N VAL A 270 14.95 15.28 -2.72
CA VAL A 270 15.75 16.38 -2.16
C VAL A 270 15.19 16.90 -0.84
N MET A 271 16.06 17.36 0.05
CA MET A 271 15.67 18.03 1.30
C MET A 271 16.60 19.17 1.70
N ARG A 272 16.18 19.98 2.67
CA ARG A 272 17.00 20.94 3.42
C ARG A 272 16.72 20.78 4.91
N ILE A 273 17.76 20.87 5.73
CA ILE A 273 17.68 20.77 7.19
C ILE A 273 17.95 22.14 7.81
N PHE A 274 17.21 22.47 8.87
CA PHE A 274 17.30 23.69 9.66
C PHE A 274 17.25 23.34 11.17
N GLY A 275 17.67 24.28 12.02
CA GLY A 275 17.71 24.12 13.48
C GLY A 275 18.90 23.33 14.04
N LEU A 276 19.85 22.89 13.19
CA LEU A 276 21.01 22.07 13.60
C LEU A 276 22.34 22.84 13.69
N SER A 277 22.40 24.14 13.38
CA SER A 277 23.61 24.96 13.56
C SER A 277 24.18 24.91 14.98
N PRO A 278 23.38 24.92 16.07
CA PRO A 278 23.89 24.79 17.44
C PRO A 278 24.59 23.45 17.74
N PHE A 279 24.43 22.46 16.86
CA PHE A 279 25.03 21.12 16.94
C PHE A 279 26.10 20.90 15.86
N GLY A 280 26.58 21.97 15.21
CA GLY A 280 27.69 21.93 14.26
C GLY A 280 27.33 21.51 12.82
N VAL A 281 26.04 21.35 12.50
CA VAL A 281 25.60 20.92 11.16
C VAL A 281 25.23 22.14 10.30
N PRO A 282 25.79 22.29 9.08
CA PRO A 282 25.39 23.35 8.16
C PRO A 282 23.92 23.27 7.74
N GLU A 283 23.17 24.35 7.91
CA GLU A 283 21.74 24.42 7.56
C GLU A 283 21.49 24.86 6.11
N GLY A 284 20.25 24.63 5.63
CA GLY A 284 19.69 25.24 4.42
C GLY A 284 20.25 24.74 3.08
N HIS A 285 21.32 23.95 3.10
CA HIS A 285 21.90 23.33 1.91
C HIS A 285 21.03 22.18 1.40
N PRO A 286 20.85 22.02 0.07
CA PRO A 286 20.13 20.89 -0.49
C PRO A 286 20.92 19.59 -0.30
N LEU A 287 20.22 18.55 0.15
CA LEU A 287 20.75 17.20 0.33
C LEU A 287 19.88 16.21 -0.45
N ASP A 288 20.52 15.41 -1.30
CA ASP A 288 19.82 14.39 -2.10
C ASP A 288 19.36 13.21 -1.23
N LEU A 289 18.23 12.61 -1.61
CA LEU A 289 17.69 11.36 -1.08
C LEU A 289 17.79 10.27 -2.16
N VAL A 290 18.10 9.05 -1.71
CA VAL A 290 18.29 7.87 -2.54
C VAL A 290 16.93 7.22 -2.84
N ALA A 291 16.60 7.00 -4.11
CA ALA A 291 15.37 6.32 -4.52
C ALA A 291 15.48 4.80 -4.32
N ASP A 292 14.84 4.29 -3.27
CA ASP A 292 15.02 2.92 -2.76
C ASP A 292 13.73 2.07 -2.68
N THR A 293 12.58 2.62 -3.05
CA THR A 293 11.38 1.83 -3.28
C THR A 293 10.62 2.32 -4.52
N LEU A 294 10.39 1.44 -5.49
CA LEU A 294 9.54 1.68 -6.65
C LEU A 294 8.33 0.76 -6.57
N ARG A 295 7.14 1.35 -6.34
CA ARG A 295 5.86 0.62 -6.26
C ARG A 295 5.08 0.85 -7.54
N ILE A 296 4.60 -0.21 -8.17
CA ILE A 296 3.98 -0.19 -9.48
C ILE A 296 2.55 -0.75 -9.33
N ASP A 297 1.54 0.06 -9.60
CA ASP A 297 0.14 -0.36 -9.55
C ASP A 297 -0.37 -0.57 -10.98
N GLY A 298 -0.46 -1.83 -11.39
CA GLY A 298 -0.88 -2.19 -12.75
C GLY A 298 -2.36 -1.90 -13.01
N ASP A 299 -3.21 -2.09 -12.00
CA ASP A 299 -4.65 -1.81 -12.07
C ASP A 299 -4.92 -0.31 -12.14
N GLU A 300 -4.26 0.46 -11.27
CA GLU A 300 -4.47 1.91 -11.14
C GLU A 300 -3.49 2.75 -12.00
N GLN A 301 -2.73 2.10 -12.89
CA GLN A 301 -1.85 2.67 -13.93
C GLN A 301 -0.91 3.78 -13.44
N ARG A 302 -0.19 3.52 -12.34
CA ARG A 302 0.71 4.50 -11.69
C ARG A 302 1.92 3.86 -11.02
N CYS A 303 2.98 4.63 -10.88
CA CYS A 303 4.10 4.36 -9.98
C CYS A 303 4.07 5.27 -8.76
N THR A 304 4.62 4.78 -7.65
CA THR A 304 4.93 5.57 -6.45
C THR A 304 6.38 5.33 -6.09
N LEU A 305 7.18 6.40 -6.11
CA LEU A 305 8.61 6.39 -5.83
C LEU A 305 8.85 6.88 -4.40
N VAL A 306 9.60 6.10 -3.60
CA VAL A 306 10.05 6.49 -2.26
C VAL A 306 11.55 6.78 -2.31
N CYS A 307 11.94 7.93 -1.77
CA CYS A 307 13.33 8.33 -1.59
C CYS A 307 13.64 8.49 -0.10
N ARG A 308 14.85 8.09 0.32
CA ARG A 308 15.31 8.15 1.72
C ARG A 308 16.70 8.76 1.84
N ARG A 309 16.98 9.42 2.97
CA ARG A 309 18.35 9.62 3.46
C ARG A 309 18.36 9.42 4.97
N SER A 310 19.38 8.73 5.47
CA SER A 310 19.66 8.64 6.90
C SER A 310 20.97 9.36 7.23
N PHE A 311 21.04 9.94 8.43
CA PHE A 311 22.24 10.60 8.95
C PHE A 311 22.28 10.52 10.48
N PRO A 312 23.47 10.50 11.10
CA PRO A 312 23.61 10.55 12.55
C PRO A 312 23.18 11.91 13.10
N VAL A 313 22.65 11.91 14.33
CA VAL A 313 22.23 13.11 15.06
C VAL A 313 22.84 13.07 16.47
N ALA A 314 23.38 14.20 16.94
CA ALA A 314 24.17 14.27 18.16
C ALA A 314 23.42 13.85 19.46
N GLY A 315 22.08 13.94 19.46
CA GLY A 315 21.25 13.53 20.58
C GLY A 315 19.81 13.98 20.42
N GLU A 316 18.94 13.65 21.38
CA GLU A 316 17.49 13.91 21.29
C GLU A 316 17.15 15.41 21.28
N ALA A 317 17.98 16.25 21.89
CA ALA A 317 17.86 17.71 21.81
C ALA A 317 18.06 18.23 20.37
N ALA A 318 19.01 17.66 19.62
CA ALA A 318 19.23 18.00 18.20
C ALA A 318 18.08 17.45 17.33
N LEU A 319 17.61 16.24 17.62
CA LEU A 319 16.47 15.63 16.94
C LEU A 319 15.17 16.44 17.11
N ALA A 320 14.93 17.02 18.28
CA ALA A 320 13.79 17.91 18.55
C ALA A 320 13.97 19.33 17.98
N ALA A 321 15.21 19.80 17.83
CA ALA A 321 15.53 21.08 17.20
C ALA A 321 15.43 21.03 15.67
N ALA A 322 15.62 19.85 15.06
CA ALA A 322 15.56 19.67 13.61
C ALA A 322 14.22 20.13 13.00
N ARG A 323 14.31 20.89 11.91
CA ARG A 323 13.21 21.22 11.00
C ARG A 323 13.65 20.86 9.59
N ILE A 324 12.81 20.15 8.85
CA ILE A 324 13.20 19.58 7.56
C ILE A 324 12.15 19.96 6.51
N VAL A 325 12.62 20.42 5.36
CA VAL A 325 11.78 20.65 4.17
C VAL A 325 12.21 19.63 3.13
N ALA A 326 11.29 18.83 2.59
CA ALA A 326 11.65 17.71 1.71
C ALA A 326 10.62 17.43 0.62
N GLY A 327 11.08 17.04 -0.57
CA GLY A 327 10.22 16.83 -1.75
C GLY A 327 10.91 16.04 -2.85
N ILE A 328 10.14 15.67 -3.88
CA ILE A 328 10.68 15.11 -5.12
C ILE A 328 10.76 16.23 -6.15
N GLU A 329 11.97 16.52 -6.61
CA GLU A 329 12.27 17.34 -7.79
C GLU A 329 12.04 16.52 -9.07
N VAL A 330 11.62 17.15 -10.15
CA VAL A 330 11.38 16.53 -11.47
C VAL A 330 11.98 17.42 -12.55
N ALA A 331 12.50 16.83 -13.62
CA ALA A 331 13.21 17.58 -14.65
C ALA A 331 12.31 18.65 -15.30
N GLY A 332 12.67 19.93 -15.12
CA GLY A 332 11.92 21.08 -15.63
C GLY A 332 10.96 21.73 -14.63
N GLU A 333 10.72 21.13 -13.46
CA GLU A 333 9.97 21.77 -12.37
C GLU A 333 10.91 22.63 -11.48
N THR A 334 10.46 23.81 -11.06
CA THR A 334 11.20 24.65 -10.09
C THR A 334 10.61 24.48 -8.69
N LEU A 335 11.37 23.86 -7.78
CA LEU A 335 10.95 23.71 -6.39
C LEU A 335 11.03 25.04 -5.62
N VAL A 336 9.88 25.49 -5.10
CA VAL A 336 9.80 26.62 -4.16
C VAL A 336 10.07 26.12 -2.75
N TRP A 337 11.16 26.58 -2.14
CA TRP A 337 11.58 26.17 -0.80
C TRP A 337 11.05 27.14 0.27
N PRO A 338 10.08 26.76 1.12
CA PRO A 338 9.71 27.54 2.30
C PRO A 338 10.87 27.60 3.31
N ASP A 339 10.93 28.69 4.08
CA ASP A 339 11.79 28.80 5.27
C ASP A 339 10.94 28.43 6.50
N PRO A 340 11.22 27.30 7.19
CA PRO A 340 10.43 26.86 8.35
C PRO A 340 10.33 27.91 9.45
N ARG A 341 11.38 28.73 9.63
CA ARG A 341 11.45 29.75 10.69
C ARG A 341 10.44 30.87 10.44
N ARG A 342 10.18 31.20 9.16
CA ARG A 342 9.13 32.15 8.78
C ARG A 342 7.73 31.56 8.98
N MET A 343 7.57 30.25 8.79
CA MET A 343 6.30 29.56 9.06
C MET A 343 6.00 29.47 10.56
N GLU A 344 6.98 29.14 11.40
CA GLU A 344 6.84 29.19 12.86
C GLU A 344 6.54 30.62 13.35
N GLN A 345 7.19 31.65 12.79
CA GLN A 345 6.89 33.06 13.10
C GLN A 345 5.49 33.51 12.66
N ALA A 346 5.00 33.04 11.52
CA ALA A 346 3.64 33.34 11.05
C ALA A 346 2.54 32.53 11.76
N ALA A 347 2.89 31.37 12.34
CA ALA A 347 2.00 30.53 13.14
C ALA A 347 1.99 30.89 14.64
N ALA A 348 2.91 31.76 15.09
CA ALA A 348 2.87 32.32 16.43
C ALA A 348 1.62 33.22 16.57
N PRO A 349 0.78 33.03 17.61
CA PRO A 349 -0.37 33.90 17.81
C PRO A 349 0.11 35.32 18.08
N ALA A 350 -0.38 36.28 17.28
CA ALA A 350 -0.09 37.69 17.49
C ALA A 350 -0.41 38.06 18.94
N SER A 351 0.59 38.55 19.69
CA SER A 351 0.42 38.85 21.11
C SER A 351 -0.72 39.85 21.29
N PRO A 352 -1.66 39.61 22.22
CA PRO A 352 -2.84 40.45 22.35
C PRO A 352 -2.42 41.88 22.69
N VAL A 353 -2.65 42.81 21.76
CA VAL A 353 -2.39 44.23 21.97
C VAL A 353 -3.34 44.71 23.06
N THR A 354 -2.78 44.97 24.25
CA THR A 354 -3.52 45.49 25.40
C THR A 354 -3.86 46.97 25.18
N SER A 355 -4.95 47.21 24.44
CA SER A 355 -5.62 48.51 24.40
C SER A 355 -5.99 48.93 25.83
N PRO A 356 -5.67 50.17 26.26
CA PRO A 356 -6.02 50.65 27.59
C PRO A 356 -7.54 50.84 27.74
N ALA A 357 -8.08 50.51 28.91
CA ALA A 357 -9.51 50.59 29.16
C ALA A 357 -9.96 52.02 29.51
N VAL A 358 -10.73 52.64 28.62
CA VAL A 358 -11.56 53.84 28.84
C VAL A 358 -12.85 53.65 28.02
N GLY A 359 -14.04 54.02 28.46
CA GLY A 359 -14.40 54.59 29.76
C GLY A 359 -15.49 55.67 29.69
N GLY A 360 -16.66 55.35 29.15
CA GLY A 360 -17.85 56.22 29.17
C GLY A 360 -18.18 56.92 27.85
N ASP A 361 -19.39 56.62 27.36
CA ASP A 361 -20.32 57.34 26.49
C ASP A 361 -19.90 58.27 25.32
N ASP A 362 -20.78 58.16 24.31
CA ASP A 362 -21.26 59.14 23.34
C ASP A 362 -20.55 59.40 21.99
N ALA A 363 -21.40 59.68 20.99
CA ALA A 363 -21.13 60.21 19.65
C ALA A 363 -20.09 59.51 18.73
N VAL A 364 -20.51 58.47 17.99
CA VAL A 364 -19.88 58.09 16.70
C VAL A 364 -20.79 58.47 15.52
N THR A 365 -20.33 59.37 14.66
CA THR A 365 -21.05 59.76 13.43
C THR A 365 -20.66 58.83 12.27
N VAL A 366 -21.62 58.08 11.73
CA VAL A 366 -21.39 57.20 10.57
C VAL A 366 -21.78 57.92 9.28
N VAL A 367 -20.79 58.14 8.40
CA VAL A 367 -21.02 58.64 7.04
C VAL A 367 -21.34 57.46 6.11
N ILE A 368 -22.54 57.46 5.52
CA ILE A 368 -23.01 56.37 4.66
C ILE A 368 -22.51 56.55 3.22
N GLY A 369 -21.76 55.56 2.72
CA GLY A 369 -21.44 55.39 1.30
C GLY A 369 -22.31 54.28 0.68
N LYS A 370 -22.93 54.57 -0.48
CA LYS A 370 -23.81 53.67 -1.25
C LYS A 370 -23.15 52.30 -1.53
N GLY A 371 -23.90 51.19 -1.61
CA GLY A 371 -25.35 51.05 -1.46
C GLY A 371 -25.80 49.58 -1.41
N ALA A 372 -27.07 49.36 -1.07
CA ALA A 372 -27.69 48.05 -0.86
C ALA A 372 -28.32 47.51 -2.19
N GLU A 373 -29.10 46.43 -2.28
CA GLU A 373 -30.09 45.87 -1.35
C GLU A 373 -30.12 44.34 -1.30
N THR A 374 -30.37 43.82 -0.09
CA THR A 374 -30.85 42.46 0.16
C THR A 374 -32.27 42.59 0.72
N VAL A 375 -33.21 41.78 0.24
CA VAL A 375 -34.57 41.69 0.80
C VAL A 375 -34.88 40.24 1.18
N VAL A 376 -35.54 40.07 2.33
CA VAL A 376 -35.99 38.82 2.95
C VAL A 376 -37.42 39.07 3.50
N LEU A 377 -38.13 38.01 3.92
CA LEU A 377 -39.52 37.95 4.40
C LEU A 377 -40.55 37.73 3.26
N ALA A 378 -41.55 36.85 3.38
CA ALA A 378 -41.87 35.85 4.42
C ALA A 378 -42.68 34.68 3.81
N ASP A 379 -43.01 33.67 4.62
CA ASP A 379 -43.88 32.54 4.27
C ASP A 379 -45.37 32.93 4.14
N ASP A 380 -46.13 32.19 3.31
CA ASP A 380 -47.58 31.99 3.48
C ASP A 380 -48.06 30.69 2.79
N GLU A 381 -49.21 30.14 3.20
CA GLU A 381 -49.80 28.91 2.65
C GLU A 381 -50.80 29.19 1.51
N GLY A 382 -51.02 28.22 0.61
CA GLY A 382 -52.10 28.32 -0.39
C GLY A 382 -52.16 27.15 -1.37
N ALA A 383 -53.36 26.64 -1.64
CA ALA A 383 -53.56 25.41 -2.41
C ALA A 383 -54.43 25.56 -3.68
N SER A 384 -54.33 24.54 -4.53
CA SER A 384 -55.32 24.08 -5.52
C SER A 384 -55.22 24.57 -6.97
N ALA A 385 -55.62 23.65 -7.85
CA ALA A 385 -55.39 23.62 -9.29
C ALA A 385 -56.39 24.44 -10.13
N THR A 386 -56.03 24.75 -11.38
CA THR A 386 -56.82 24.30 -12.55
C THR A 386 -56.08 24.40 -13.90
N ARG A 387 -56.66 23.71 -14.90
CA ARG A 387 -56.36 23.66 -16.35
C ARG A 387 -57.75 23.67 -17.05
N PRO A 388 -57.90 23.78 -18.39
CA PRO A 388 -56.95 24.10 -19.46
C PRO A 388 -57.51 25.21 -20.41
N ILE A 389 -56.95 25.37 -21.63
CA ILE A 389 -57.68 25.52 -22.92
C ILE A 389 -56.66 25.57 -24.10
N LEU A 390 -57.09 25.16 -25.32
CA LEU A 390 -56.34 25.20 -26.59
C LEU A 390 -57.04 26.13 -27.60
N PRO A 391 -56.37 26.56 -28.69
CA PRO A 391 -56.82 26.07 -30.00
C PRO A 391 -55.72 25.78 -31.07
N PHE A 392 -56.19 25.29 -32.22
CA PHE A 392 -55.53 24.78 -33.44
C PHE A 392 -54.85 25.90 -34.30
N SER A 393 -54.11 25.72 -35.42
CA SER A 393 -54.16 24.71 -36.52
C SER A 393 -52.87 24.69 -37.42
N HIS A 394 -52.57 23.56 -38.09
CA HIS A 394 -52.10 23.34 -39.51
C HIS A 394 -51.00 24.23 -40.20
N ALA A 395 -50.14 23.78 -41.16
CA ALA A 395 -49.89 22.48 -41.81
C ALA A 395 -48.60 22.39 -42.72
N SER A 396 -48.19 21.14 -43.01
CA SER A 396 -47.57 20.58 -44.26
C SER A 396 -46.19 20.99 -44.85
N ARG A 397 -45.27 19.98 -44.94
CA ARG A 397 -44.51 19.45 -46.13
C ARG A 397 -43.51 18.38 -45.61
N HIS A 398 -43.35 17.13 -46.12
CA HIS A 398 -43.03 16.60 -47.47
C HIS A 398 -41.66 17.05 -48.03
N ASP A 399 -40.76 16.18 -48.53
CA ASP A 399 -40.72 14.70 -48.51
C ASP A 399 -39.29 14.17 -48.83
N ALA A 400 -39.06 12.85 -48.80
CA ALA A 400 -37.82 12.18 -49.25
C ALA A 400 -37.81 11.82 -50.75
N PRO A 401 -36.65 11.43 -51.33
CA PRO A 401 -36.60 10.13 -52.02
C PRO A 401 -35.23 9.40 -51.95
N ALA A 402 -35.11 8.24 -52.61
CA ALA A 402 -33.91 7.42 -52.66
C ALA A 402 -33.70 6.71 -54.02
N ALA A 403 -32.51 6.12 -54.21
CA ALA A 403 -32.07 5.15 -55.24
C ALA A 403 -31.91 5.62 -56.70
N GLN A 404 -30.79 5.25 -57.35
CA GLN A 404 -30.75 4.13 -58.31
C GLN A 404 -29.31 3.76 -58.79
N THR A 405 -29.22 2.71 -59.61
CA THR A 405 -28.01 2.03 -60.10
C THR A 405 -27.51 2.53 -61.47
N GLY A 406 -26.26 2.19 -61.83
CA GLY A 406 -25.71 2.36 -63.19
C GLY A 406 -24.36 1.64 -63.34
N ALA A 407 -24.05 1.09 -64.53
CA ALA A 407 -22.87 0.24 -64.75
C ALA A 407 -22.29 0.31 -66.19
N VAL A 408 -20.98 0.04 -66.32
CA VAL A 408 -20.19 -0.21 -67.54
C VAL A 408 -19.04 -1.17 -67.15
N ALA A 409 -18.78 -2.32 -67.81
CA ALA A 409 -18.02 -2.53 -69.06
C ALA A 409 -16.56 -2.00 -68.99
N SER A 410 -15.46 -2.70 -69.35
CA SER A 410 -15.17 -3.90 -70.19
C SER A 410 -13.68 -4.34 -69.99
N THR A 411 -13.08 -5.46 -70.45
CA THR A 411 -13.49 -6.80 -70.99
C THR A 411 -12.24 -7.69 -71.29
N PHE A 412 -12.29 -9.02 -71.03
CA PHE A 412 -11.33 -10.12 -71.45
C PHE A 412 -9.90 -10.12 -70.83
N VAL A 413 -9.02 -11.16 -70.87
CA VAL A 413 -8.85 -12.42 -71.68
C VAL A 413 -8.56 -13.67 -70.79
N LEU A 414 -8.49 -14.90 -71.36
CA LEU A 414 -8.45 -16.26 -70.76
C LEU A 414 -7.06 -16.96 -70.70
N GLN A 415 -6.84 -17.81 -69.65
CA GLN A 415 -6.26 -19.20 -69.58
C GLN A 415 -5.01 -19.64 -70.41
N PRO A 416 -4.44 -20.89 -70.28
CA PRO A 416 -4.75 -22.05 -69.40
C PRO A 416 -3.57 -22.65 -68.58
N ASP A 417 -3.82 -23.83 -68.02
CA ASP A 417 -3.05 -24.72 -67.13
C ASP A 417 -1.88 -25.52 -67.77
N ASP A 418 -0.97 -26.09 -66.96
CA ASP A 418 -0.61 -27.55 -67.00
C ASP A 418 0.41 -28.00 -65.89
N GLY A 419 0.47 -29.30 -65.56
CA GLY A 419 1.59 -29.96 -64.85
C GLY A 419 1.32 -30.68 -63.51
N VAL A 420 1.84 -31.91 -63.32
CA VAL A 420 1.53 -32.82 -62.18
C VAL A 420 2.75 -33.70 -61.77
N VAL A 421 2.71 -34.33 -60.55
CA VAL A 421 3.41 -35.58 -60.09
C VAL A 421 4.57 -35.48 -59.03
N THR A 422 4.22 -35.83 -57.77
CA THR A 422 4.95 -36.50 -56.64
C THR A 422 6.37 -36.11 -56.13
N ALA A 423 6.43 -35.54 -54.91
CA ALA A 423 6.91 -36.11 -53.61
C ALA A 423 8.17 -37.04 -53.50
N PRO A 424 8.79 -37.22 -52.29
CA PRO A 424 9.06 -36.31 -51.13
C PRO A 424 10.57 -36.35 -50.70
N PRO A 425 11.13 -35.58 -49.70
CA PRO A 425 10.90 -35.80 -48.25
C PRO A 425 11.13 -34.60 -47.27
N LEU A 426 10.90 -34.87 -45.97
CA LEU A 426 11.28 -34.13 -44.74
C LEU A 426 10.62 -32.75 -44.43
N PRO A 427 10.14 -32.53 -43.19
CA PRO A 427 9.69 -31.21 -42.69
C PRO A 427 10.85 -30.37 -42.08
N PHE A 428 10.54 -29.12 -41.75
CA PHE A 428 11.42 -28.06 -41.18
C PHE A 428 12.19 -27.17 -42.19
N ALA A 429 11.44 -26.43 -43.01
CA ALA A 429 11.88 -25.15 -43.59
C ALA A 429 10.67 -24.20 -43.74
N ASP A 430 10.84 -22.91 -43.42
CA ASP A 430 9.81 -21.87 -43.50
C ASP A 430 9.70 -21.27 -44.92
N PRO A 431 8.48 -21.10 -45.48
CA PRO A 431 8.24 -20.23 -46.62
C PRO A 431 7.28 -19.08 -46.26
N GLY A 432 7.84 -17.88 -46.11
CA GLY A 432 7.20 -16.65 -45.63
C GLY A 432 5.75 -16.37 -46.03
N THR A 433 4.88 -16.30 -45.01
CA THR A 433 3.54 -15.70 -45.10
C THR A 433 3.63 -14.24 -45.54
N GLN A 434 3.04 -13.91 -46.69
CA GLN A 434 2.93 -12.52 -47.14
C GLN A 434 2.06 -11.72 -46.15
N GLY A 435 2.54 -10.52 -45.79
CA GLY A 435 1.97 -9.75 -44.70
C GLY A 435 0.61 -9.12 -45.02
N VAL A 436 -0.34 -9.28 -44.08
CA VAL A 436 -1.29 -8.21 -43.77
C VAL A 436 -0.49 -6.92 -43.54
N PRO A 437 -0.95 -5.74 -43.98
CA PRO A 437 -0.20 -4.49 -43.80
C PRO A 437 0.12 -4.23 -42.32
N ARG A 438 1.35 -4.55 -41.90
CA ARG A 438 1.84 -4.23 -40.57
C ARG A 438 1.82 -2.72 -40.44
N ALA A 439 0.98 -2.20 -39.54
CA ALA A 439 0.98 -0.78 -39.18
C ALA A 439 2.43 -0.35 -38.94
N ALA A 440 2.81 0.78 -39.54
CA ALA A 440 4.20 1.25 -39.48
C ALA A 440 4.66 1.27 -38.02
N PRO A 441 5.86 0.74 -37.69
CA PRO A 441 6.34 0.77 -36.32
C PRO A 441 6.33 2.22 -35.84
N ALA A 442 5.80 2.44 -34.63
CA ALA A 442 5.85 3.75 -34.00
C ALA A 442 7.29 4.26 -34.02
N ALA A 443 7.47 5.56 -34.29
CA ALA A 443 8.80 6.13 -34.47
C ALA A 443 9.70 5.77 -33.28
N PRO A 444 10.95 5.34 -33.50
CA PRO A 444 11.82 4.84 -32.43
C PRO A 444 11.94 5.87 -31.31
N ILE A 445 11.53 5.46 -30.11
CA ILE A 445 11.40 6.34 -28.94
C ILE A 445 12.82 6.63 -28.43
N ALA A 446 13.29 7.86 -28.60
CA ALA A 446 14.66 8.25 -28.24
C ALA A 446 14.97 7.92 -26.76
N GLY A 447 15.98 7.07 -26.54
CA GLY A 447 16.37 6.60 -25.21
C GLY A 447 15.70 5.33 -24.71
N ALA A 448 14.73 4.75 -25.43
CA ALA A 448 14.11 3.48 -25.03
C ALA A 448 14.99 2.27 -25.38
N PRO A 449 15.05 1.21 -24.54
CA PRO A 449 15.92 0.04 -24.74
C PRO A 449 15.87 -0.62 -26.13
N TRP A 450 14.69 -0.64 -26.77
CA TRP A 450 14.46 -1.25 -28.09
C TRP A 450 14.57 -0.27 -29.27
N SER A 451 14.87 1.02 -29.02
CA SER A 451 14.88 2.06 -30.07
C SER A 451 16.16 2.13 -30.89
N GLY A 452 17.29 1.67 -30.33
CA GLY A 452 18.64 1.91 -30.87
C GLY A 452 19.10 3.38 -30.80
N GLN A 453 18.31 4.29 -30.21
CA GLN A 453 18.61 5.72 -30.12
C GLN A 453 19.02 6.10 -28.70
N ASN A 454 20.15 6.80 -28.56
CA ASN A 454 20.59 7.32 -27.27
C ASN A 454 19.74 8.53 -26.85
N ALA A 455 19.35 8.58 -25.57
CA ALA A 455 18.85 9.81 -24.95
C ALA A 455 19.97 10.88 -24.90
N PRO A 456 19.64 12.18 -24.93
CA PRO A 456 20.60 13.22 -24.59
C PRO A 456 21.07 13.03 -23.14
N ARG A 457 22.39 12.85 -22.94
CA ARG A 457 22.97 12.70 -21.61
C ARG A 457 22.81 14.00 -20.81
N ILE A 458 21.97 13.97 -19.78
CA ILE A 458 22.12 14.89 -18.66
C ILE A 458 23.40 14.48 -17.93
N VAL A 459 24.41 15.36 -17.94
CA VAL A 459 25.64 15.14 -17.17
C VAL A 459 25.34 15.43 -15.71
N ALA A 460 25.11 14.37 -14.93
CA ALA A 460 25.04 14.50 -13.48
C ALA A 460 26.38 15.04 -12.94
N PRO A 461 26.37 15.94 -11.93
CA PRO A 461 27.59 16.22 -11.17
C PRO A 461 28.10 14.93 -10.51
N ALA A 462 29.39 14.88 -10.19
CA ALA A 462 29.98 13.71 -9.57
C ALA A 462 29.30 13.40 -8.22
N PHE A 463 29.02 12.12 -7.98
CA PHE A 463 28.60 11.64 -6.66
C PHE A 463 29.75 11.81 -5.67
N ASP A 464 29.63 12.77 -4.76
CA ASP A 464 30.48 12.80 -3.58
C ASP A 464 29.95 11.77 -2.57
N ALA A 465 30.74 10.72 -2.34
CA ALA A 465 30.45 9.67 -1.36
C ALA A 465 30.79 10.10 0.09
N GLY A 466 31.05 11.39 0.31
CA GLY A 466 31.38 12.00 1.59
C GLY A 466 30.29 11.82 2.66
N THR A 467 30.46 10.77 3.48
CA THR A 467 30.05 10.83 4.89
C THR A 467 30.77 12.02 5.53
N MET A 468 30.03 13.06 5.94
CA MET A 468 30.61 14.20 6.67
C MET A 468 31.04 13.77 8.07
N MET A 469 32.26 13.25 8.17
CA MET A 469 33.04 13.23 9.39
C MET A 469 33.52 14.65 9.69
N LEU A 470 32.91 15.30 10.68
CA LEU A 470 33.41 16.57 11.21
C LEU A 470 34.68 16.31 12.03
N VAL A 471 35.84 16.60 11.43
CA VAL A 471 37.15 16.61 12.08
C VAL A 471 37.82 17.96 11.74
N PRO A 472 38.40 18.68 12.71
CA PRO A 472 39.02 19.98 12.48
C PRO A 472 40.33 19.87 11.67
N GLU A 473 40.74 21.00 11.08
CA GLU A 473 41.84 21.13 10.13
C GLU A 473 43.22 20.75 10.68
N SER A 474 44.06 20.10 9.87
CA SER A 474 45.33 20.69 9.38
C SER A 474 46.18 19.75 8.49
N GLU A 475 47.03 20.38 7.68
CA GLU A 475 48.15 19.86 6.85
C GLU A 475 47.85 19.12 5.53
N GLU A 476 48.81 19.29 4.60
CA GLU A 476 48.65 19.18 3.14
C GLU A 476 49.79 18.37 2.53
N VAL A 477 49.50 17.26 1.83
CA VAL A 477 50.51 16.52 1.03
C VAL A 477 49.92 16.00 -0.30
N ALA A 478 50.70 16.23 -1.36
CA ALA A 478 50.54 15.91 -2.78
C ALA A 478 49.72 14.65 -3.20
N PRO A 479 49.11 14.66 -4.41
CA PRO A 479 48.22 13.61 -4.90
C PRO A 479 48.94 12.31 -5.28
N ARG A 480 48.24 11.17 -5.12
CA ARG A 480 48.66 9.86 -5.62
C ARG A 480 47.52 9.16 -6.36
N VAL A 481 47.85 8.47 -7.44
CA VAL A 481 46.89 7.80 -8.35
C VAL A 481 46.13 6.69 -7.61
N PRO A 482 44.80 6.57 -7.77
CA PRO A 482 44.02 5.49 -7.16
C PRO A 482 44.30 4.14 -7.85
N PRO A 483 44.57 3.06 -7.08
CA PRO A 483 44.51 1.69 -7.60
C PRO A 483 43.06 1.20 -7.76
N GLU A 484 42.87 0.09 -8.47
CA GLU A 484 41.55 -0.55 -8.63
C GLU A 484 41.03 -1.15 -7.30
N PRO A 485 39.69 -1.25 -7.11
CA PRO A 485 39.12 -1.73 -5.86
C PRO A 485 39.16 -3.26 -5.74
N GLU A 486 40.07 -3.77 -4.90
CA GLU A 486 40.01 -5.17 -4.45
C GLU A 486 38.83 -5.44 -3.49
N PRO A 487 38.29 -6.67 -3.46
CA PRO A 487 37.14 -7.01 -2.62
C PRO A 487 37.47 -7.01 -1.13
N PHE A 488 36.59 -6.42 -0.32
CA PHE A 488 36.73 -6.32 1.13
C PHE A 488 36.79 -7.70 1.82
N VAL A 489 37.91 -7.97 2.50
CA VAL A 489 38.10 -9.11 3.40
C VAL A 489 38.06 -8.61 4.84
N ALA A 490 37.22 -9.22 5.68
CA ALA A 490 37.09 -8.84 7.08
C ALA A 490 38.36 -9.19 7.89
N PRO A 491 38.80 -8.34 8.84
CA PRO A 491 39.99 -8.60 9.64
C PRO A 491 39.79 -9.76 10.62
N ALA A 492 40.80 -10.62 10.73
CA ALA A 492 40.82 -11.71 11.72
C ALA A 492 41.07 -11.18 13.15
N PRO A 493 40.50 -11.79 14.19
CA PRO A 493 40.72 -11.38 15.57
C PRO A 493 42.17 -11.68 16.04
N PRO A 494 42.73 -10.87 16.95
CA PRO A 494 44.07 -11.11 17.52
C PRO A 494 44.07 -12.33 18.45
N ALA A 495 45.19 -13.07 18.45
CA ALA A 495 45.36 -14.25 19.28
C ALA A 495 45.57 -13.91 20.76
N THR A 496 44.88 -14.63 21.65
CA THR A 496 45.08 -14.55 23.11
C THR A 496 46.17 -15.54 23.58
N PRO A 497 47.03 -15.17 24.55
CA PRO A 497 48.08 -16.04 25.06
C PRO A 497 47.55 -17.12 26.03
N THR A 498 48.13 -18.31 25.96
CA THR A 498 47.78 -19.47 26.80
C THR A 498 48.38 -19.40 28.21
N PRO A 499 47.60 -19.59 29.29
CA PRO A 499 48.13 -19.98 30.60
C PRO A 499 48.47 -21.49 30.65
N PRO A 500 49.41 -21.94 31.49
CA PRO A 500 49.77 -23.35 31.63
C PRO A 500 48.75 -24.15 32.47
N ALA A 501 48.69 -25.46 32.24
CA ALA A 501 47.75 -26.37 32.90
C ALA A 501 48.30 -27.02 34.18
N VAL A 502 47.42 -27.25 35.17
CA VAL A 502 47.68 -28.17 36.31
C VAL A 502 46.43 -29.02 36.58
N MET A 503 46.69 -30.27 36.97
CA MET A 503 45.79 -31.43 37.12
C MET A 503 44.48 -31.23 37.89
N ALA A 504 43.49 -32.06 37.56
CA ALA A 504 42.32 -32.33 38.39
C ALA A 504 42.60 -33.38 39.49
N PRO A 505 41.74 -33.46 40.51
CA PRO A 505 41.41 -34.72 41.19
C PRO A 505 39.96 -35.17 40.94
N ILE A 506 39.64 -36.40 41.35
CA ILE A 506 38.44 -37.15 40.98
C ILE A 506 37.49 -37.32 42.18
N ILE A 507 36.19 -37.11 41.95
CA ILE A 507 34.99 -37.58 42.69
C ILE A 507 34.99 -37.50 44.23
N SER A 508 33.96 -36.85 44.77
CA SER A 508 33.20 -37.43 45.89
C SER A 508 31.71 -37.14 45.71
N LEU A 509 30.86 -38.17 45.80
CA LEU A 509 29.43 -37.95 46.03
C LEU A 509 29.24 -37.45 47.47
N GLY A 510 28.36 -36.48 47.66
CA GLY A 510 27.92 -35.98 48.95
C GLY A 510 26.43 -35.68 48.89
N ALA A 511 25.68 -36.05 49.92
CA ALA A 511 24.21 -36.00 49.89
C ALA A 511 23.67 -34.56 49.91
N GLU A 512 22.65 -34.30 49.10
CA GLU A 512 21.96 -33.01 49.06
C GLU A 512 21.01 -32.87 50.26
N LEU A 513 21.30 -31.91 51.15
CA LEU A 513 20.42 -31.54 52.25
C LEU A 513 19.47 -30.41 51.78
N PRO A 514 18.16 -30.48 52.05
CA PRO A 514 17.19 -29.56 51.50
C PRO A 514 17.34 -28.14 52.08
N ALA A 515 17.51 -27.15 51.21
CA ALA A 515 17.45 -25.74 51.59
C ALA A 515 16.01 -25.33 51.99
N ALA A 516 15.90 -24.50 53.02
CA ALA A 516 14.61 -24.02 53.52
C ALA A 516 13.90 -23.09 52.51
N PRO A 517 12.56 -23.11 52.44
CA PRO A 517 11.81 -22.25 51.52
C PRO A 517 11.95 -20.77 51.87
N ALA A 518 12.11 -19.93 50.84
CA ALA A 518 12.10 -18.48 50.99
C ALA A 518 10.72 -17.95 51.44
N PRO A 519 10.65 -16.87 52.24
CA PRO A 519 9.37 -16.29 52.66
C PRO A 519 8.59 -15.74 51.46
N PRO A 520 7.25 -15.81 51.48
CA PRO A 520 6.42 -15.33 50.38
C PRO A 520 6.55 -13.82 50.20
N ALA A 521 6.69 -13.38 48.94
CA ALA A 521 6.70 -11.96 48.61
C ALA A 521 5.37 -11.29 48.99
N ALA A 522 5.45 -10.08 49.54
CA ALA A 522 4.26 -9.31 49.88
C ALA A 522 3.42 -9.00 48.62
N PRO A 523 2.08 -9.06 48.69
CA PRO A 523 1.23 -8.76 47.54
C PRO A 523 1.41 -7.30 47.11
N ALA A 524 1.53 -7.08 45.80
CA ALA A 524 1.58 -5.75 45.24
C ALA A 524 0.28 -4.97 45.59
N PRO A 525 0.34 -3.65 45.83
CA PRO A 525 -0.84 -2.86 46.16
C PRO A 525 -1.85 -2.94 45.02
N ALA A 526 -3.10 -3.28 45.36
CA ALA A 526 -4.17 -3.41 44.39
C ALA A 526 -4.48 -2.05 43.75
N THR A 527 -4.02 -1.84 42.52
CA THR A 527 -4.42 -0.70 41.68
C THR A 527 -5.94 -0.66 41.59
N SER A 528 -6.55 0.44 42.00
CA SER A 528 -7.99 0.62 41.89
C SER A 528 -8.43 0.45 40.43
N PRO A 529 -9.53 -0.29 40.15
CA PRO A 529 -9.92 -0.61 38.78
C PRO A 529 -10.18 0.68 37.99
N SER A 530 -9.51 0.78 36.84
CA SER A 530 -9.64 1.92 35.93
C SER A 530 -11.05 1.92 35.30
N PRO A 531 -11.52 3.04 34.72
CA PRO A 531 -12.85 3.07 34.09
C PRO A 531 -13.09 1.95 33.06
N HIS A 532 -12.03 1.53 32.37
CA HIS A 532 -11.99 0.44 31.39
C HIS A 532 -12.14 -0.98 31.97
N ASP A 533 -11.97 -1.17 33.29
CA ASP A 533 -12.20 -2.45 33.98
C ASP A 533 -13.69 -2.77 34.21
N ARG A 534 -14.58 -1.81 33.92
CA ARG A 534 -16.04 -1.93 34.14
C ARG A 534 -16.83 -2.41 32.92
N ILE A 535 -16.15 -2.86 31.86
CA ILE A 535 -16.77 -3.27 30.59
C ILE A 535 -16.41 -4.73 30.31
N ASP A 536 -17.36 -5.62 30.56
CA ASP A 536 -17.26 -7.03 30.21
C ASP A 536 -17.21 -7.26 28.69
N LEU A 537 -16.83 -8.49 28.32
CA LEU A 537 -16.67 -8.96 26.95
C LEU A 537 -18.00 -8.86 26.16
N GLU A 538 -19.11 -9.23 26.81
CA GLU A 538 -20.46 -9.23 26.24
C GLU A 538 -20.92 -7.80 25.87
N ARG A 539 -20.72 -6.83 26.77
CA ARG A 539 -21.02 -5.41 26.53
C ARG A 539 -20.08 -4.81 25.50
N CYS A 540 -18.80 -5.18 25.49
CA CYS A 540 -17.87 -4.79 24.43
C CYS A 540 -18.36 -5.30 23.06
N ALA A 541 -18.74 -6.57 22.95
CA ALA A 541 -19.29 -7.16 21.74
C ALA A 541 -20.59 -6.47 21.26
N ALA A 542 -21.48 -6.12 22.19
CA ALA A 542 -22.73 -5.42 21.87
C ALA A 542 -22.50 -3.98 21.35
N ILE A 543 -21.58 -3.23 21.96
CA ILE A 543 -21.24 -1.88 21.51
C ILE A 543 -20.54 -1.92 20.14
N ALA A 544 -19.66 -2.92 19.91
CA ALA A 544 -19.02 -3.13 18.62
C ALA A 544 -20.03 -3.45 17.49
N ALA A 545 -21.16 -4.10 17.81
CA ALA A 545 -22.26 -4.33 16.86
C ALA A 545 -23.07 -3.04 16.60
N GLU A 546 -23.38 -2.25 17.63
CA GLU A 546 -24.09 -0.98 17.48
C GLU A 546 -23.27 0.05 16.68
N LEU A 547 -21.96 0.15 16.93
CA LEU A 547 -21.00 0.95 16.17
C LEU A 547 -20.80 0.47 14.73
N ALA A 548 -21.08 -0.80 14.43
CA ALA A 548 -20.98 -1.33 13.09
C ALA A 548 -22.20 -0.97 12.24
N GLU A 549 -23.43 -1.22 12.71
CA GLU A 549 -24.63 -1.11 11.86
C GLU A 549 -25.27 0.29 11.82
N ARG A 550 -25.04 1.17 12.81
CA ARG A 550 -25.71 2.48 12.85
C ARG A 550 -24.95 3.59 12.10
N PRO A 551 -25.65 4.47 11.35
CA PRO A 551 -25.06 5.64 10.69
C PRO A 551 -25.01 6.90 11.58
N ALA A 552 -25.39 6.81 12.86
CA ALA A 552 -25.24 7.90 13.83
C ALA A 552 -23.75 8.19 14.10
N SER A 553 -23.42 9.36 14.68
CA SER A 553 -22.00 9.66 14.92
C SER A 553 -21.40 8.70 15.94
N ARG A 554 -20.15 8.28 15.70
CA ARG A 554 -19.40 7.41 16.60
C ARG A 554 -19.39 7.93 18.04
N THR A 555 -19.30 9.26 18.19
CA THR A 555 -19.31 9.97 19.46
C THR A 555 -20.64 9.82 20.21
N GLU A 556 -21.80 9.93 19.54
CA GLU A 556 -23.12 9.72 20.17
C GLU A 556 -23.28 8.30 20.69
N ILE A 557 -22.87 7.30 19.90
CA ILE A 557 -23.00 5.88 20.29
C ILE A 557 -22.11 5.59 21.52
N LEU A 558 -20.88 6.10 21.55
CA LEU A 558 -20.00 5.93 22.71
C LEU A 558 -20.50 6.71 23.94
N ALA A 559 -20.95 7.95 23.78
CA ALA A 559 -21.50 8.77 24.86
C ALA A 559 -22.75 8.13 25.49
N LYS A 560 -23.65 7.55 24.67
CA LYS A 560 -24.81 6.76 25.13
C LYS A 560 -24.41 5.59 26.06
N HIS A 561 -23.24 4.98 25.82
CA HIS A 561 -22.71 3.89 26.65
C HIS A 561 -21.83 4.37 27.81
N GLY A 562 -21.63 5.68 27.98
CA GLY A 562 -20.80 6.30 29.01
C GLY A 562 -19.30 6.29 28.69
N LEU A 563 -18.92 6.21 27.41
CA LEU A 563 -17.54 6.01 26.95
C LEU A 563 -17.02 7.20 26.12
N THR A 564 -15.71 7.40 26.14
CA THR A 564 -14.99 8.25 25.18
C THR A 564 -14.39 7.37 24.08
N ASP A 565 -13.92 7.97 22.98
CA ASP A 565 -13.27 7.21 21.91
C ASP A 565 -11.93 6.58 22.37
N GLU A 566 -11.24 7.22 23.31
CA GLU A 566 -10.07 6.67 24.00
C GLU A 566 -10.43 5.50 24.91
N THR A 567 -11.47 5.63 25.74
CA THR A 567 -11.84 4.54 26.66
C THR A 567 -12.39 3.33 25.92
N TRP A 568 -13.09 3.55 24.82
CA TRP A 568 -13.46 2.50 23.87
C TRP A 568 -12.24 1.78 23.29
N ARG A 569 -11.29 2.51 22.67
CA ARG A 569 -10.11 1.89 22.02
C ARG A 569 -9.29 1.04 22.98
N ALA A 570 -9.09 1.49 24.22
CA ALA A 570 -8.38 0.72 25.24
C ALA A 570 -9.12 -0.58 25.62
N THR A 571 -10.45 -0.54 25.73
CA THR A 571 -11.29 -1.73 26.01
C THR A 571 -11.35 -2.69 24.83
N GLU A 572 -11.49 -2.18 23.60
CA GLU A 572 -11.50 -2.96 22.37
C GLU A 572 -10.15 -3.67 22.16
N GLN A 573 -9.03 -2.96 22.33
CA GLN A 573 -7.69 -3.54 22.27
C GLN A 573 -7.49 -4.63 23.33
N ARG A 574 -7.85 -4.37 24.60
CA ARG A 574 -7.76 -5.34 25.70
C ARG A 574 -8.51 -6.64 25.40
N TRP A 575 -9.76 -6.55 24.93
CA TRP A 575 -10.56 -7.74 24.66
C TRP A 575 -10.09 -8.49 23.41
N ASN A 576 -9.61 -7.77 22.38
CA ASN A 576 -8.92 -8.39 21.25
C ASN A 576 -7.66 -9.16 21.72
N ASP A 577 -6.77 -8.52 22.50
CA ASP A 577 -5.57 -9.16 23.04
C ASP A 577 -5.88 -10.39 23.91
N ALA A 578 -6.96 -10.34 24.70
CA ALA A 578 -7.40 -11.46 25.52
C ALA A 578 -7.90 -12.64 24.66
N VAL A 579 -8.72 -12.39 23.63
CA VAL A 579 -9.16 -13.40 22.67
C VAL A 579 -7.96 -13.98 21.91
N ASP A 580 -7.03 -13.13 21.46
CA ASP A 580 -5.85 -13.54 20.72
C ASP A 580 -4.90 -14.41 21.56
N GLN A 581 -4.74 -14.10 22.85
CA GLN A 581 -4.00 -14.92 23.80
C GLN A 581 -4.67 -16.27 24.08
N GLU A 582 -6.00 -16.32 24.12
CA GLU A 582 -6.72 -17.58 24.30
C GLU A 582 -6.63 -18.48 23.06
N VAL A 583 -6.79 -17.89 21.87
CA VAL A 583 -6.63 -18.58 20.58
C VAL A 583 -5.21 -19.16 20.43
N LYS A 584 -4.17 -18.43 20.88
CA LYS A 584 -2.78 -18.92 20.95
C LYS A 584 -2.58 -20.09 21.93
N ARG A 585 -3.48 -20.29 22.88
CA ARG A 585 -3.53 -21.45 23.81
C ARG A 585 -4.47 -22.57 23.32
N GLY A 586 -5.07 -22.42 22.13
CA GLY A 586 -6.00 -23.39 21.55
C GLY A 586 -7.41 -23.40 22.14
N VAL A 587 -7.73 -22.49 23.08
CA VAL A 587 -9.06 -22.41 23.72
C VAL A 587 -9.83 -21.23 23.12
N MET A 588 -11.13 -21.43 22.87
CA MET A 588 -11.95 -20.55 22.01
C MET A 588 -13.04 -19.78 22.79
N ALA A 589 -13.09 -19.88 24.11
CA ALA A 589 -14.27 -19.54 24.90
C ALA A 589 -14.61 -18.04 24.92
N LEU A 590 -13.63 -17.14 25.01
CA LEU A 590 -13.82 -15.70 24.86
C LEU A 590 -14.23 -15.36 23.42
N ARG A 591 -13.63 -16.00 22.41
CA ARG A 591 -14.02 -15.78 21.01
C ARG A 591 -15.48 -16.19 20.77
N ASP A 592 -15.89 -17.32 21.34
CA ASP A 592 -17.24 -17.87 21.22
C ASP A 592 -18.28 -17.03 21.98
N ARG A 593 -17.93 -16.52 23.16
CA ARG A 593 -18.76 -15.56 23.92
C ARG A 593 -18.90 -14.23 23.18
N PHE A 594 -17.80 -13.69 22.64
CA PHE A 594 -17.83 -12.46 21.84
C PHE A 594 -18.65 -12.65 20.57
N ASP A 595 -18.41 -13.70 19.77
CA ASP A 595 -19.17 -13.99 18.55
C ASP A 595 -20.67 -14.19 18.88
N ALA A 596 -21.02 -14.79 20.02
CA ALA A 596 -22.40 -14.94 20.47
C ALA A 596 -23.06 -13.60 20.87
N ALA A 597 -22.40 -12.78 21.70
CA ALA A 597 -22.93 -11.50 22.16
C ALA A 597 -23.00 -10.45 21.05
N TYR A 598 -22.01 -10.43 20.15
CA TYR A 598 -22.00 -9.59 18.96
C TYR A 598 -23.18 -9.92 18.05
N LEU A 599 -23.42 -11.21 17.78
CA LEU A 599 -24.55 -11.64 16.96
C LEU A 599 -25.89 -11.35 17.63
N ALA A 600 -26.04 -11.56 18.95
CA ALA A 600 -27.27 -11.23 19.65
C ALA A 600 -27.62 -9.72 19.54
N ALA A 601 -26.62 -8.84 19.69
CA ALA A 601 -26.81 -7.40 19.51
C ALA A 601 -27.09 -7.00 18.05
N TRP A 602 -26.44 -7.67 17.09
CA TRP A 602 -26.63 -7.45 15.66
C TRP A 602 -28.01 -7.93 15.16
N GLU A 603 -28.45 -9.12 15.58
CA GLU A 603 -29.79 -9.66 15.32
C GLU A 603 -30.88 -8.82 16.01
N ALA A 604 -30.60 -8.19 17.15
CA ALA A 604 -31.52 -7.23 17.79
C ALA A 604 -31.65 -5.89 17.02
N ILE A 605 -30.66 -5.51 16.20
CA ILE A 605 -30.72 -4.33 15.33
C ILE A 605 -31.38 -4.65 13.98
N ARG A 606 -31.17 -5.86 13.46
CA ARG A 606 -31.51 -6.25 12.08
C ARG A 606 -32.74 -7.15 11.94
N GLY A 607 -33.07 -7.90 12.99
CA GLY A 607 -33.80 -9.16 12.90
C GLY A 607 -32.85 -10.38 12.85
N PRO A 608 -33.32 -11.57 13.30
CA PRO A 608 -32.50 -12.78 13.36
C PRO A 608 -32.21 -13.35 11.97
N VAL A 609 -31.10 -14.08 11.83
CA VAL A 609 -30.86 -14.92 10.66
C VAL A 609 -31.79 -16.13 10.72
N ASP A 610 -32.53 -16.39 9.65
CA ASP A 610 -33.36 -17.58 9.49
C ASP A 610 -32.63 -18.68 8.68
N VAL A 611 -33.21 -19.89 8.66
CA VAL A 611 -32.65 -21.06 7.96
C VAL A 611 -32.46 -20.77 6.46
N LYS A 612 -33.39 -20.03 5.85
CA LYS A 612 -33.35 -19.71 4.42
C LYS A 612 -32.26 -18.71 4.07
N THR A 613 -32.09 -17.65 4.86
CA THR A 613 -31.00 -16.69 4.69
C THR A 613 -29.64 -17.37 4.89
N TYR A 614 -29.52 -18.23 5.91
CA TYR A 614 -28.29 -19.01 6.12
C TYR A 614 -27.99 -19.96 4.95
N ALA A 615 -28.97 -20.76 4.50
CA ALA A 615 -28.82 -21.66 3.36
C ALA A 615 -28.43 -20.90 2.07
N THR A 616 -29.05 -19.74 1.83
CA THR A 616 -28.73 -18.86 0.70
C THR A 616 -27.28 -18.37 0.74
N LEU A 617 -26.79 -17.96 1.90
CA LEU A 617 -25.41 -17.52 2.07
C LEU A 617 -24.39 -18.67 1.96
N VAL A 618 -24.72 -19.87 2.45
CA VAL A 618 -23.86 -21.06 2.28
C VAL A 618 -23.73 -21.43 0.80
N VAL A 619 -24.83 -21.49 0.05
CA VAL A 619 -24.79 -21.80 -1.39
C VAL A 619 -24.12 -20.68 -2.19
N ALA A 620 -24.17 -19.43 -1.73
CA ALA A 620 -23.41 -18.32 -2.33
C ALA A 620 -21.89 -18.38 -2.03
N ASP A 621 -21.50 -18.86 -0.83
CA ASP A 621 -20.10 -19.18 -0.47
C ASP A 621 -19.57 -20.30 -1.39
N GLU A 622 -20.34 -21.37 -1.59
CA GLU A 622 -20.03 -22.49 -2.49
C GLU A 622 -19.95 -22.09 -3.97
N ARG A 623 -20.89 -21.28 -4.45
CA ARG A 623 -20.94 -20.79 -5.85
C ARG A 623 -20.02 -19.58 -6.10
N GLY A 624 -19.20 -19.16 -5.12
CA GLY A 624 -18.29 -18.00 -5.23
C GLY A 624 -18.94 -16.61 -5.27
N ASN A 625 -20.28 -16.55 -5.27
CA ASN A 625 -21.08 -15.32 -5.40
C ASN A 625 -21.38 -14.62 -4.06
N LEU A 626 -20.79 -15.08 -2.96
CA LEU A 626 -21.02 -14.61 -1.59
C LEU A 626 -21.13 -13.09 -1.45
N SER A 627 -20.27 -12.30 -2.11
CA SER A 627 -20.34 -10.83 -1.98
C SER A 627 -21.68 -10.29 -2.46
N ALA A 628 -22.13 -10.66 -3.66
CA ALA A 628 -23.41 -10.18 -4.20
C ALA A 628 -24.60 -10.59 -3.32
N SER A 629 -24.58 -11.79 -2.74
CA SER A 629 -25.62 -12.24 -1.80
C SER A 629 -25.58 -11.50 -0.46
N LEU A 630 -24.39 -11.24 0.08
CA LEU A 630 -24.21 -10.41 1.27
C LEU A 630 -24.67 -8.98 1.02
N ASP A 631 -24.28 -8.37 -0.10
CA ASP A 631 -24.61 -7.00 -0.48
C ASP A 631 -26.13 -6.84 -0.72
N ALA A 632 -26.77 -7.82 -1.37
CA ALA A 632 -28.23 -7.87 -1.55
C ALA A 632 -28.99 -7.99 -0.21
N LEU A 633 -28.48 -8.80 0.73
CA LEU A 633 -29.00 -8.91 2.10
C LEU A 633 -28.52 -7.74 3.01
N ARG A 634 -27.68 -6.84 2.48
CA ARG A 634 -26.95 -5.75 3.16
C ARG A 634 -26.08 -6.19 4.35
N ILE A 635 -25.70 -7.46 4.42
CA ILE A 635 -24.94 -8.05 5.55
C ILE A 635 -23.45 -7.75 5.35
N ARG A 636 -22.80 -7.10 6.32
CA ARG A 636 -21.36 -6.83 6.24
C ARG A 636 -20.55 -8.14 6.23
N ARG A 637 -19.58 -8.25 5.33
CA ARG A 637 -18.71 -9.43 5.17
C ARG A 637 -17.92 -9.83 6.43
N THR A 638 -17.66 -8.88 7.32
CA THR A 638 -17.07 -9.12 8.66
C THR A 638 -17.99 -9.90 9.59
N VAL A 639 -19.31 -9.82 9.40
CA VAL A 639 -20.31 -10.52 10.22
C VAL A 639 -20.54 -11.95 9.74
N TRP A 640 -20.42 -12.23 8.43
CA TRP A 640 -20.56 -13.58 7.86
C TRP A 640 -19.70 -14.63 8.56
N ILE A 641 -18.44 -14.31 8.86
CA ILE A 641 -17.52 -15.22 9.54
C ILE A 641 -18.01 -15.59 10.95
N ARG A 642 -18.64 -14.64 11.67
CA ARG A 642 -19.24 -14.89 12.99
C ARG A 642 -20.53 -15.72 12.85
N VAL A 643 -21.39 -15.37 11.89
CA VAL A 643 -22.63 -16.10 11.57
C VAL A 643 -22.31 -17.57 11.27
N LYS A 644 -21.37 -17.84 10.37
CA LYS A 644 -20.97 -19.19 9.96
C LYS A 644 -20.54 -20.04 11.17
N ARG A 645 -19.61 -19.56 12.00
CA ARG A 645 -19.18 -20.23 13.25
C ARG A 645 -20.32 -20.48 14.25
N ARG A 646 -21.24 -19.52 14.39
CA ARG A 646 -22.37 -19.65 15.33
C ARG A 646 -23.39 -20.66 14.82
N TRP A 647 -23.63 -20.71 13.51
CA TRP A 647 -24.52 -21.68 12.87
C TRP A 647 -23.93 -23.09 12.84
N GLU A 648 -22.63 -23.26 12.58
CA GLU A 648 -21.90 -24.53 12.73
C GLU A 648 -22.15 -25.16 14.12
N LYS A 649 -22.24 -24.33 15.17
CA LYS A 649 -22.57 -24.77 16.54
C LYS A 649 -24.08 -24.98 16.81
N ARG A 650 -24.97 -24.33 16.07
CA ARG A 650 -26.44 -24.57 16.14
C ARG A 650 -26.84 -25.86 15.42
N ILE A 651 -26.14 -26.21 14.34
CA ILE A 651 -26.38 -27.38 13.47
C ILE A 651 -25.99 -28.72 14.17
N VAL A 652 -25.56 -28.68 15.43
CA VAL A 652 -25.44 -29.86 16.30
C VAL A 652 -26.82 -30.42 16.70
N ASP A 653 -27.89 -29.60 16.69
CA ASP A 653 -29.27 -30.07 16.83
C ASP A 653 -29.70 -30.83 15.56
N PRO A 654 -30.06 -32.13 15.64
CA PRO A 654 -30.42 -32.93 14.47
C PRO A 654 -31.68 -32.44 13.74
N VAL A 655 -32.61 -31.77 14.43
CA VAL A 655 -33.84 -31.22 13.81
C VAL A 655 -33.49 -29.99 12.97
N LEU A 656 -32.70 -29.07 13.52
CA LEU A 656 -32.21 -27.90 12.79
C LEU A 656 -31.26 -28.29 11.65
N ALA A 657 -30.42 -29.30 11.86
CA ALA A 657 -29.53 -29.84 10.83
C ALA A 657 -30.31 -30.40 9.63
N ALA A 658 -31.41 -31.11 9.86
CA ALA A 658 -32.29 -31.60 8.80
C ALA A 658 -32.91 -30.46 8.00
N GLN A 659 -33.46 -29.44 8.69
CA GLN A 659 -34.06 -28.26 8.05
C GLN A 659 -33.05 -27.46 7.21
N VAL A 660 -31.85 -27.21 7.75
CA VAL A 660 -30.77 -26.52 7.02
C VAL A 660 -30.33 -27.34 5.80
N LYS A 661 -30.23 -28.67 5.92
CA LYS A 661 -29.85 -29.54 4.80
C LYS A 661 -30.90 -29.58 3.70
N GLU A 662 -32.19 -29.59 4.04
CA GLU A 662 -33.28 -29.52 3.07
C GLU A 662 -33.29 -28.18 2.33
N GLU A 663 -33.20 -27.06 3.05
CA GLU A 663 -33.24 -25.72 2.43
C GLU A 663 -31.96 -25.45 1.59
N ILE A 664 -30.79 -25.95 2.00
CA ILE A 664 -29.58 -25.93 1.15
C ILE A 664 -29.80 -26.75 -0.13
N ALA A 665 -30.42 -27.94 -0.06
CA ALA A 665 -30.74 -28.72 -1.25
C ALA A 665 -31.72 -27.98 -2.18
N ARG A 666 -32.74 -27.33 -1.61
CA ARG A 666 -33.74 -26.52 -2.31
C ARG A 666 -33.13 -25.28 -2.98
N VAL A 667 -32.19 -24.60 -2.32
CA VAL A 667 -31.46 -23.46 -2.89
C VAL A 667 -30.41 -23.90 -3.92
N ARG A 668 -29.86 -25.11 -3.83
CA ARG A 668 -28.96 -25.67 -4.86
C ARG A 668 -29.69 -26.13 -6.13
N SER A 669 -30.98 -26.48 -6.05
CA SER A 669 -31.83 -26.77 -7.22
C SER A 669 -32.49 -25.53 -7.84
N ALA A 670 -32.18 -24.33 -7.33
CA ALA A 670 -32.50 -23.02 -7.89
C ALA A 670 -31.23 -22.27 -8.35
#